data_AF-A0A1Y4C282-F1
#
_entry.id   AF-A0A1Y4C282-F1
#
_cell.length_a   1.000
_cell.length_b   1.000
_cell.length_c   1.000
_cell.angle_alpha   90.00
_cell.angle_beta   90.00
_cell.angle_gamma   90.00
#
_symmetry.space_group_name_H-M   'P 1'
#
loop_
_entity.id
_entity.type
_entity.pdbx_description
1 polymer ?
#
loop_
_entity_poly.entity_id
_entity_poly.type
_entity_poly.pdbx_seq_one_letter_code
_entity_poly.pdbx_strand_id
1 'polypeptide(L)'
;MASTNNQNPRPERRRKGRSPAVTVFATIGKVFGTLLLIGIITSVILCCFAANYIRTVIIPQAHLEANFVMNQTSTIYYKDSATGQYVEHLALHGSENRKLVELSQIPKSLQQATVAIEDENFYSHNGVSWKRTLKGVLLMFTGGDIQGGSTITQQLIKNVTQYDDVTVKRKILEIFTALDFDSTYSKDQILEWYLNYIYLGDGCYGVATAAENYFGKDVSELTLAESASLISITNNPTIYGPNSTVRMTNEDGVVTTGRERNKQRQELVLWKMWDLGMISEAEYRSAVAEELDFVREQDEKKPSIIYNWYDEQVISDVIDDLKEKYGYSDQIAEDMVLSGGLKIYACVDQEVQSAVETVYYDRSNLNLVSKSGQEIQSAIVVLDPEGNVVGLAGALGEKEGNRLLNMASGTYRQPGSSIKPLAVYAPALEYGVITPASSFDDYPVQVLGSSAWPANSYLHYKGLINLAPAIAVSSNPVAVRTLQQLGVETSFQFMQENLHIDLVEELTVNGEVKNDYGASQLALGGLTKGVSVMDMAAAYSVFPRDGLYVEPKTYTKVTREVDGVEEVLLDNTANEPEVALSTKTSWYVNELLKGVVNGKYSGATGTAAQLSGMTVAGKTGSTNTNNDRWFVGYTPYYTAAVWVGYKNPERIYYSNGNPAVTLWRKVMAPIHEGLENKGFTKPGGTTTVQICQDSGLRATEACAADPRGSRVISVTMFADDVPAESCALHKEVEVCTASPVVGSDGEAISGLYHLAGEFCPREANEALGITEGTVKTIGILDYSRESVGGATARDSNYLYSFLEAQGTCTTHTTAPVAPPAEYDPNSFDRNDPSTWPTQEQWPGFDPADETTYPDYNLPPVTTPTPGVETTPSVLEPTPPPTPIPTATPTEEPYVPADG
;
A
#
# COMPACT_ATOMS: atom_id res chain seq x y z
N MET A 1 -53.81 -80.57 -75.95
CA MET A 1 -52.55 -81.31 -76.19
C MET A 1 -51.58 -80.96 -75.08
N ALA A 2 -50.87 -81.98 -74.61
CA ALA A 2 -50.01 -81.95 -73.45
C ALA A 2 -48.70 -81.17 -73.67
N SER A 3 -48.12 -80.72 -72.56
CA SER A 3 -46.71 -80.92 -72.16
C SER A 3 -45.96 -79.63 -71.75
N THR A 4 -45.67 -79.60 -70.44
CA THR A 4 -44.42 -79.18 -69.76
C THR A 4 -43.83 -77.78 -70.02
N ASN A 5 -43.75 -76.94 -68.97
CA ASN A 5 -42.46 -76.68 -68.32
C ASN A 5 -42.58 -76.03 -66.92
N ASN A 6 -41.52 -76.24 -66.14
CA ASN A 6 -41.30 -76.01 -64.72
C ASN A 6 -41.03 -74.53 -64.34
N GLN A 7 -41.50 -74.04 -63.18
CA GLN A 7 -40.79 -73.09 -62.29
C GLN A 7 -41.52 -72.86 -60.94
N ASN A 8 -40.75 -72.93 -59.84
CA ASN A 8 -41.16 -72.88 -58.42
C ASN A 8 -41.74 -71.55 -57.92
N PRO A 9 -42.71 -71.59 -56.98
CA PRO A 9 -42.84 -70.61 -55.90
C PRO A 9 -42.32 -71.19 -54.57
N ARG A 10 -41.61 -70.36 -53.79
CA ARG A 10 -41.16 -70.66 -52.42
C ARG A 10 -42.34 -71.03 -51.51
N PRO A 11 -42.18 -71.92 -50.51
CA PRO A 11 -43.22 -72.14 -49.52
C PRO A 11 -43.34 -70.91 -48.60
N GLU A 12 -44.53 -70.31 -48.55
CA GLU A 12 -44.92 -69.41 -47.47
C GLU A 12 -44.79 -70.15 -46.12
N ARG A 13 -43.72 -69.89 -45.37
CA ARG A 13 -43.68 -70.22 -43.95
C ARG A 13 -44.69 -69.33 -43.24
N ARG A 14 -45.89 -69.86 -43.01
CA ARG A 14 -46.89 -69.33 -42.05
C ARG A 14 -46.18 -68.94 -40.75
N ARG A 15 -45.99 -67.64 -40.53
CA ARG A 15 -45.63 -67.07 -39.22
C ARG A 15 -46.76 -67.45 -38.25
N LYS A 16 -46.50 -68.39 -37.33
CA LYS A 16 -47.30 -68.53 -36.12
C LYS A 16 -47.22 -67.19 -35.37
N GLY A 17 -48.28 -66.40 -35.43
CA GLY A 17 -48.41 -65.18 -34.63
C GLY A 17 -48.25 -65.55 -33.16
N ARG A 18 -47.24 -64.98 -32.50
CA ARG A 18 -47.17 -64.99 -31.03
C ARG A 18 -48.41 -64.25 -30.52
N SER A 19 -49.07 -64.78 -29.49
CA SER A 19 -50.26 -64.13 -28.95
C SER A 19 -49.95 -62.69 -28.53
N PRO A 20 -50.90 -61.74 -28.64
CA PRO A 20 -50.70 -60.34 -28.26
C PRO A 20 -50.17 -60.21 -26.82
N ALA A 21 -50.66 -61.05 -25.91
CA ALA A 21 -50.25 -61.09 -24.51
C ALA A 21 -48.76 -61.45 -24.33
N VAL A 22 -48.24 -62.47 -25.03
CA VAL A 22 -46.81 -62.85 -24.94
C VAL A 22 -45.89 -61.78 -25.51
N THR A 23 -46.38 -61.03 -26.51
CA THR A 23 -45.62 -59.92 -27.11
C THR A 23 -45.62 -58.69 -26.20
N VAL A 24 -46.73 -58.40 -25.51
CA VAL A 24 -46.84 -57.32 -24.52
C VAL A 24 -45.99 -57.62 -23.28
N PHE A 25 -46.05 -58.84 -22.71
CA PHE A 25 -45.19 -59.22 -21.58
C PHE A 25 -43.71 -59.23 -21.92
N ALA A 26 -43.32 -59.66 -23.13
CA ALA A 26 -41.93 -59.58 -23.60
C ALA A 26 -41.47 -58.13 -23.84
N THR A 27 -42.40 -57.22 -24.19
CA THR A 27 -42.09 -55.79 -24.38
C THR A 27 -41.98 -55.08 -23.04
N ILE A 28 -42.86 -55.37 -22.08
CA ILE A 28 -42.78 -54.88 -20.69
C ILE A 28 -41.50 -55.37 -20.03
N GLY A 29 -41.14 -56.65 -20.18
CA GLY A 29 -39.89 -57.21 -19.66
C GLY A 29 -38.64 -56.59 -20.30
N LYS A 30 -38.69 -56.24 -21.60
CA LYS A 30 -37.62 -55.49 -22.27
C LYS A 30 -37.52 -54.06 -21.76
N VAL A 31 -38.64 -53.37 -21.53
CA VAL A 31 -38.66 -52.01 -20.97
C VAL A 31 -38.09 -52.03 -19.55
N PHE A 32 -38.53 -52.95 -18.69
CA PHE A 32 -37.98 -53.12 -17.35
C PHE A 32 -36.49 -53.49 -17.37
N GLY A 33 -36.09 -54.43 -18.23
CA GLY A 33 -34.68 -54.81 -18.38
C GLY A 33 -33.81 -53.67 -18.92
N THR A 34 -34.36 -52.82 -19.80
CA THR A 34 -33.66 -51.64 -20.32
C THR A 34 -33.57 -50.55 -19.25
N LEU A 35 -34.62 -50.30 -18.47
CA LEU A 35 -34.59 -49.36 -17.34
C LEU A 35 -33.63 -49.82 -16.24
N LEU A 36 -33.60 -51.13 -15.93
CA LEU A 36 -32.64 -51.72 -15.01
C LEU A 36 -31.21 -51.58 -15.53
N LEU A 37 -30.98 -51.86 -16.83
CA LEU A 37 -29.67 -51.72 -17.45
C LEU A 37 -29.21 -50.26 -17.49
N ILE A 38 -30.10 -49.33 -17.84
CA ILE A 38 -29.83 -47.89 -17.76
C ILE A 38 -29.51 -47.49 -16.32
N GLY A 39 -30.26 -47.99 -15.34
CA GLY A 39 -29.98 -47.78 -13.92
C GLY A 39 -28.59 -48.27 -13.53
N ILE A 40 -28.23 -49.50 -13.89
CA ILE A 40 -26.91 -50.08 -13.61
C ILE A 40 -25.79 -49.30 -14.31
N ILE A 41 -25.95 -48.99 -15.60
CA ILE A 41 -24.95 -48.22 -16.36
C ILE A 41 -24.79 -46.82 -15.77
N THR A 42 -25.90 -46.15 -15.44
CA THR A 42 -25.88 -44.82 -14.80
C THR A 42 -25.21 -44.89 -13.44
N SER A 43 -25.50 -45.90 -12.62
CA SER A 43 -24.83 -46.12 -11.33
C SER A 43 -23.34 -46.36 -11.50
N VAL A 44 -22.91 -47.18 -12.46
CA VAL A 44 -21.49 -47.42 -12.74
C VAL A 44 -20.79 -46.12 -13.18
N ILE A 45 -21.41 -45.35 -14.07
CA ILE A 45 -20.89 -44.05 -14.51
C ILE A 45 -20.76 -43.10 -13.31
N LEU A 46 -21.79 -42.99 -12.48
CA LEU A 46 -21.76 -42.16 -11.26
C LEU A 46 -20.68 -42.63 -10.28
N CYS A 47 -20.50 -43.94 -10.08
CA CYS A 47 -19.42 -44.50 -9.27
C CYS A 47 -18.04 -44.17 -9.86
N CYS A 48 -17.87 -44.22 -11.18
CA CYS A 48 -16.62 -43.82 -11.84
C CYS A 48 -16.34 -42.33 -11.68
N PHE A 49 -17.34 -41.46 -11.85
CA PHE A 49 -17.20 -40.03 -11.60
C PHE A 49 -16.88 -39.75 -10.12
N ALA A 50 -17.56 -40.41 -9.19
CA ALA A 50 -17.29 -40.28 -7.76
C ALA A 50 -15.89 -40.78 -7.39
N ALA A 51 -15.45 -41.92 -7.93
CA ALA A 51 -14.11 -42.44 -7.70
C ALA A 51 -13.03 -41.52 -8.27
N ASN A 52 -13.25 -40.96 -9.47
CA ASN A 52 -12.34 -39.98 -10.06
C ASN A 52 -12.29 -38.72 -9.21
N TYR A 53 -13.44 -38.17 -8.81
CA TYR A 53 -13.52 -37.00 -7.94
C TYR A 53 -12.85 -37.24 -6.58
N ILE A 54 -13.08 -38.40 -5.96
CA ILE A 54 -12.40 -38.77 -4.72
C ILE A 54 -10.89 -38.79 -4.92
N ARG A 55 -10.41 -39.42 -6.00
CA ARG A 55 -8.98 -39.54 -6.28
C ARG A 55 -8.32 -38.20 -6.60
N THR A 56 -8.97 -37.33 -7.37
CA THR A 56 -8.35 -36.09 -7.85
C THR A 56 -8.59 -34.89 -6.95
N VAL A 57 -9.65 -34.91 -6.13
CA VAL A 57 -10.03 -33.75 -5.29
C VAL A 57 -9.99 -34.08 -3.80
N ILE A 58 -10.51 -35.24 -3.38
CA ILE A 58 -10.67 -35.55 -1.95
C ILE A 58 -9.38 -36.09 -1.33
N ILE A 59 -8.79 -37.17 -1.89
CA ILE A 59 -7.61 -37.83 -1.32
C ILE A 59 -6.44 -36.85 -1.12
N PRO A 60 -6.09 -35.97 -2.08
CA PRO A 60 -5.03 -35.00 -1.88
C PRO A 60 -5.29 -34.02 -0.72
N GLN A 61 -6.55 -33.73 -0.40
CA GLN A 61 -6.96 -32.83 0.69
C GLN A 61 -7.23 -33.57 2.00
N ALA A 62 -7.23 -34.91 1.97
CA ALA A 62 -7.63 -35.73 3.10
C ALA A 62 -6.48 -35.98 4.09
N HIS A 63 -5.23 -35.69 3.72
CA HIS A 63 -4.10 -35.85 4.62
C HIS A 63 -4.08 -34.75 5.69
N LEU A 64 -3.88 -35.14 6.95
CA LEU A 64 -3.73 -34.23 8.08
C LEU A 64 -2.50 -34.66 8.88
N GLU A 65 -1.47 -33.82 8.88
CA GLU A 65 -0.28 -34.03 9.71
C GLU A 65 -0.56 -33.61 11.16
N ALA A 66 -0.40 -34.56 12.08
CA ALA A 66 -0.54 -34.34 13.51
C ALA A 66 0.79 -33.88 14.12
N ASN A 67 0.97 -32.56 14.26
CA ASN A 67 2.12 -31.97 14.95
C ASN A 67 1.74 -31.45 16.34
N PHE A 68 0.93 -32.19 17.09
CA PHE A 68 0.31 -31.76 18.34
C PHE A 68 1.17 -31.95 19.60
N VAL A 69 2.50 -32.01 19.47
CA VAL A 69 3.40 -32.12 20.63
C VAL A 69 3.44 -30.76 21.32
N MET A 70 2.85 -30.67 22.52
CA MET A 70 2.85 -29.42 23.28
C MET A 70 2.84 -29.72 24.78
N ASN A 71 3.80 -29.09 25.46
CA ASN A 71 3.97 -28.84 26.88
C ASN A 71 5.39 -28.25 27.07
N GLN A 72 5.82 -27.42 26.12
CA GLN A 72 7.17 -26.88 26.04
C GLN A 72 7.06 -25.39 25.70
N THR A 73 7.79 -24.55 26.42
CA THR A 73 7.86 -23.11 26.13
C THR A 73 8.39 -22.90 24.72
N SER A 74 7.62 -22.21 23.88
CA SER A 74 8.11 -21.73 22.59
C SER A 74 8.95 -20.46 22.80
N THR A 75 9.94 -20.24 21.96
CA THR A 75 10.87 -19.11 22.08
C THR A 75 11.03 -18.41 20.73
N ILE A 76 10.89 -17.09 20.73
CA ILE A 76 11.28 -16.23 19.62
C ILE A 76 12.78 -15.94 19.73
N TYR A 77 13.47 -16.06 18.61
CA TYR A 77 14.88 -15.75 18.43
C TYR A 77 15.01 -14.61 17.43
N TYR A 78 16.04 -13.78 17.60
CA TYR A 78 16.45 -12.77 16.60
C TYR A 78 17.90 -13.01 16.20
N LYS A 79 18.29 -12.48 15.05
CA LYS A 79 19.68 -12.56 14.58
C LYS A 79 20.43 -11.32 15.05
N ASP A 80 21.44 -11.50 15.90
CA ASP A 80 22.32 -10.43 16.34
C ASP A 80 23.15 -9.92 15.14
N SER A 81 23.05 -8.63 14.83
CA SER A 81 23.66 -8.03 13.65
C SER A 81 25.19 -7.95 13.73
N ALA A 82 25.76 -7.94 14.95
CA ALA A 82 27.21 -7.86 15.17
C ALA A 82 27.91 -9.23 15.05
N THR A 83 27.26 -10.30 15.50
CA THR A 83 27.80 -11.67 15.56
C THR A 83 27.24 -12.59 14.48
N GLY A 84 26.09 -12.25 13.92
CA GLY A 84 25.33 -13.07 12.97
C GLY A 84 24.69 -14.31 13.58
N GLN A 85 24.72 -14.47 14.92
CA GLN A 85 24.16 -15.62 15.63
C GLN A 85 22.71 -15.36 16.07
N TYR A 86 21.93 -16.42 16.19
CA TYR A 86 20.59 -16.33 16.78
C TYR A 86 20.66 -16.29 18.30
N VAL A 87 19.95 -15.34 18.90
CA VAL A 87 19.86 -15.12 20.34
C VAL A 87 18.40 -15.18 20.77
N GLU A 88 18.14 -15.75 21.94
CA GLU A 88 16.79 -15.77 22.52
C GLU A 88 16.30 -14.34 22.76
N HIS A 89 15.15 -14.01 22.17
CA HIS A 89 14.46 -12.73 22.32
C HIS A 89 13.43 -12.82 23.45
N LEU A 90 12.50 -13.78 23.32
CA LEU A 90 11.29 -13.84 24.12
C LEU A 90 10.79 -15.28 24.26
N ALA A 91 10.60 -15.73 25.50
CA ALA A 91 9.88 -16.95 25.80
C ALA A 91 8.37 -16.66 25.79
N LEU A 92 7.62 -17.48 25.04
CA LEU A 92 6.17 -17.42 24.96
C LEU A 92 5.55 -18.37 25.97
N HIS A 93 4.53 -17.89 26.68
CA HIS A 93 3.77 -18.71 27.64
C HIS A 93 2.30 -18.71 27.25
N GLY A 94 1.72 -19.91 27.16
CA GLY A 94 0.27 -20.11 27.03
C GLY A 94 -0.48 -19.62 28.27
N SER A 95 -1.78 -19.34 28.10
CA SER A 95 -2.68 -19.16 29.23
C SER A 95 -2.82 -20.49 29.99
N GLU A 96 -2.98 -20.44 31.32
CA GLU A 96 -3.14 -21.64 32.18
C GLU A 96 -4.39 -22.49 31.84
N ASN A 97 -5.19 -22.10 30.85
CA ASN A 97 -6.44 -22.76 30.45
C ASN A 97 -6.25 -24.05 29.61
N ARG A 98 -5.02 -24.55 29.45
CA ARG A 98 -4.78 -25.86 28.83
C ARG A 98 -3.56 -26.55 29.43
N LYS A 99 -3.81 -27.67 30.11
CA LYS A 99 -2.79 -28.57 30.65
C LYS A 99 -2.79 -29.85 29.80
N LEU A 100 -1.70 -30.08 29.08
CA LEU A 100 -1.55 -31.27 28.25
C LEU A 100 -0.87 -32.37 29.06
N VAL A 101 -1.40 -33.58 28.96
CA VAL A 101 -0.94 -34.74 29.71
C VAL A 101 -0.78 -35.94 28.78
N GLU A 102 0.19 -36.79 29.07
CA GLU A 102 0.31 -38.07 28.39
C GLU A 102 -0.87 -38.98 28.75
N LEU A 103 -1.26 -39.87 27.83
CA LEU A 103 -2.31 -40.86 28.05
C LEU A 103 -2.01 -41.74 29.27
N SER A 104 -0.73 -41.94 29.60
CA SER A 104 -0.26 -42.68 30.77
C SER A 104 -0.69 -42.03 32.10
N GLN A 105 -0.83 -40.71 32.13
CA GLN A 105 -1.23 -39.91 33.29
C GLN A 105 -2.76 -39.82 33.43
N ILE A 106 -3.50 -40.05 32.34
CA ILE A 106 -4.96 -40.06 32.35
C ILE A 106 -5.46 -41.39 32.95
N PRO A 107 -6.34 -41.40 33.97
CA PRO A 107 -6.85 -42.62 34.58
C PRO A 107 -7.48 -43.58 33.56
N LYS A 108 -7.26 -44.89 33.73
CA LYS A 108 -7.87 -45.91 32.86
C LYS A 108 -9.39 -45.85 32.87
N SER A 109 -10.00 -45.48 34.00
CA SER A 109 -11.44 -45.22 34.11
C SER A 109 -11.92 -44.16 33.12
N LEU A 110 -11.17 -43.06 32.97
CA LEU A 110 -11.52 -41.96 32.07
C LEU A 110 -11.32 -42.34 30.60
N GLN A 111 -10.22 -43.04 30.28
CA GLN A 111 -9.99 -43.59 28.94
C GLN A 111 -11.12 -44.54 28.54
N GLN A 112 -11.48 -45.48 29.43
CA GLN A 112 -12.54 -46.44 29.19
C GLN A 112 -13.93 -45.80 29.13
N ALA A 113 -14.24 -44.82 30.00
CA ALA A 113 -15.49 -44.07 29.96
C ALA A 113 -15.69 -43.39 28.61
N THR A 114 -14.61 -42.79 28.08
CA THR A 114 -14.59 -42.15 26.76
C THR A 114 -14.91 -43.15 25.67
N VAL A 115 -14.17 -44.26 25.60
CA VAL A 115 -14.39 -45.30 24.59
C VAL A 115 -15.80 -45.90 24.72
N ALA A 116 -16.29 -46.17 25.93
CA ALA A 116 -17.59 -46.79 26.15
C ALA A 116 -18.77 -45.96 25.61
N ILE A 117 -18.74 -44.63 25.75
CA ILE A 117 -19.85 -43.77 25.36
C ILE A 117 -19.68 -43.13 23.98
N GLU A 118 -18.46 -42.69 23.63
CA GLU A 118 -18.21 -41.99 22.38
C GLU A 118 -18.00 -42.96 21.22
N ASP A 119 -17.33 -44.10 21.46
CA ASP A 119 -16.96 -45.05 20.41
C ASP A 119 -16.60 -46.45 20.91
N GLU A 120 -17.62 -47.25 21.26
CA GLU A 120 -17.45 -48.58 21.90
C GLU A 120 -16.60 -49.57 21.08
N ASN A 121 -16.41 -49.32 19.78
CA ASN A 121 -15.63 -50.15 18.86
C ASN A 121 -14.31 -49.47 18.43
N PHE A 122 -13.88 -48.39 19.09
CA PHE A 122 -12.75 -47.53 18.71
C PHE A 122 -11.49 -48.29 18.30
N TYR A 123 -11.08 -49.28 19.10
CA TYR A 123 -9.88 -50.08 18.84
C TYR A 123 -10.02 -51.10 17.70
N SER A 124 -11.22 -51.30 17.16
CA SER A 124 -11.51 -52.35 16.16
C SER A 124 -11.73 -51.83 14.73
N HIS A 125 -12.05 -50.54 14.57
CA HIS A 125 -12.25 -49.94 13.24
C HIS A 125 -11.07 -49.04 12.85
N ASN A 126 -10.94 -48.78 11.55
CA ASN A 126 -9.89 -47.92 10.99
C ASN A 126 -10.43 -46.50 10.81
N GLY A 127 -10.59 -45.73 11.89
CA GLY A 127 -10.99 -44.32 11.88
C GLY A 127 -12.48 -44.07 11.64
N VAL A 128 -13.17 -44.95 10.91
CA VAL A 128 -14.60 -44.82 10.59
C VAL A 128 -15.36 -46.09 10.95
N SER A 129 -16.47 -45.93 11.69
CA SER A 129 -17.37 -47.04 12.02
C SER A 129 -18.47 -47.17 10.98
N TRP A 130 -18.25 -48.01 9.96
CA TRP A 130 -19.22 -48.22 8.87
C TRP A 130 -20.61 -48.66 9.34
N LYS A 131 -20.69 -49.42 10.45
CA LYS A 131 -21.97 -49.79 11.07
C LYS A 131 -22.71 -48.55 11.58
N ARG A 132 -22.03 -47.63 12.28
CA ARG A 132 -22.61 -46.37 12.78
C ARG A 132 -22.95 -45.43 11.63
N THR A 133 -22.06 -45.31 10.64
CA THR A 133 -22.29 -44.48 9.45
C THR A 133 -23.51 -44.94 8.66
N LEU A 134 -23.64 -46.23 8.35
CA LEU A 134 -24.79 -46.76 7.61
C LEU A 134 -26.10 -46.62 8.40
N LYS A 135 -26.06 -46.83 9.72
CA LYS A 135 -27.21 -46.59 10.61
C LYS A 135 -27.62 -45.11 10.59
N GLY A 136 -26.66 -44.19 10.65
CA GLY A 136 -26.93 -42.74 10.56
C GLY A 136 -27.55 -42.33 9.23
N VAL A 137 -27.06 -42.87 8.11
CA VAL A 137 -27.64 -42.63 6.78
C VAL A 137 -29.08 -43.15 6.71
N LEU A 138 -29.36 -44.35 7.21
CA LEU A 138 -30.73 -44.89 7.25
C LEU A 138 -31.67 -44.02 8.09
N LEU A 139 -31.21 -43.57 9.27
CA LEU A 139 -31.98 -42.68 10.15
C LEU A 139 -32.29 -41.33 9.49
N MET A 140 -31.34 -40.77 8.73
CA MET A 140 -31.54 -39.53 7.95
C MET A 140 -32.68 -39.68 6.92
N PHE A 141 -32.75 -40.80 6.20
CA PHE A 141 -33.84 -41.06 5.23
C PHE A 141 -35.19 -41.32 5.89
N THR A 142 -35.21 -41.73 7.16
CA THR A 142 -36.44 -41.96 7.94
C THR A 142 -36.86 -40.79 8.82
N GLY A 143 -36.11 -39.67 8.81
CA GLY A 143 -36.39 -38.48 9.61
C GLY A 143 -36.09 -38.61 11.10
N GLY A 144 -35.21 -39.54 11.50
CA GLY A 144 -34.77 -39.71 12.88
C GLY A 144 -33.60 -38.80 13.26
N ASP A 145 -33.39 -38.57 14.55
CA ASP A 145 -32.26 -37.78 15.05
C ASP A 145 -30.91 -38.39 14.65
N ILE A 146 -30.05 -37.58 14.04
CA ILE A 146 -28.78 -37.98 13.43
C ILE A 146 -27.62 -37.95 14.46
N GLN A 147 -27.92 -38.06 15.76
CA GLN A 147 -26.91 -37.96 16.82
C GLN A 147 -26.15 -39.29 17.01
N GLY A 148 -24.82 -39.22 17.13
CA GLY A 148 -23.97 -40.35 17.54
C GLY A 148 -23.35 -41.19 16.41
N GLY A 149 -23.28 -40.68 15.17
CA GLY A 149 -22.70 -41.39 14.03
C GLY A 149 -21.16 -41.28 13.87
N SER A 150 -20.51 -40.31 14.51
CA SER A 150 -19.07 -40.04 14.36
C SER A 150 -18.21 -40.84 15.35
N THR A 151 -17.00 -41.21 14.95
CA THR A 151 -15.97 -41.88 15.78
C THR A 151 -15.12 -40.89 16.58
N ILE A 152 -14.32 -41.37 17.54
CA ILE A 152 -13.34 -40.53 18.26
C ILE A 152 -12.37 -39.85 17.27
N THR A 153 -11.84 -40.59 16.29
CA THR A 153 -10.93 -40.04 15.27
C THR A 153 -11.59 -38.91 14.47
N GLN A 154 -12.86 -39.08 14.07
CA GLN A 154 -13.61 -38.06 13.34
C GLN A 154 -13.88 -36.81 14.19
N GLN A 155 -14.19 -37.00 15.48
CA GLN A 155 -14.38 -35.88 16.40
C GLN A 155 -13.08 -35.12 16.66
N LEU A 156 -11.95 -35.82 16.80
CA LEU A 156 -10.63 -35.20 16.92
C LEU A 156 -10.33 -34.33 15.70
N ILE A 157 -10.43 -34.89 14.48
CA ILE A 157 -10.17 -34.15 13.23
C ILE A 157 -11.02 -32.89 13.17
N LYS A 158 -12.30 -32.97 13.54
CA LYS A 158 -13.18 -31.81 13.60
C LYS A 158 -12.70 -30.74 14.59
N ASN A 159 -12.21 -31.14 15.76
CA ASN A 159 -11.76 -30.19 16.79
C ASN A 159 -10.45 -29.49 16.42
N VAL A 160 -9.56 -30.16 15.66
CA VAL A 160 -8.23 -29.64 15.31
C VAL A 160 -8.16 -28.90 13.97
N THR A 161 -9.24 -28.89 13.18
CA THR A 161 -9.29 -28.25 11.85
C THR A 161 -10.36 -27.16 11.78
N GLN A 162 -10.27 -26.25 10.79
CA GLN A 162 -11.21 -25.12 10.59
C GLN A 162 -12.51 -25.47 9.83
N TYR A 163 -12.81 -26.73 9.59
CA TYR A 163 -13.92 -27.11 8.72
C TYR A 163 -15.28 -27.06 9.42
N ASP A 164 -15.88 -25.87 9.55
CA ASP A 164 -17.21 -25.68 10.17
C ASP A 164 -18.42 -25.88 9.23
N ASP A 165 -18.20 -26.00 7.92
CA ASP A 165 -19.25 -26.09 6.91
C ASP A 165 -20.04 -27.42 6.88
N VAL A 166 -21.37 -27.40 6.99
CA VAL A 166 -22.25 -28.60 6.93
C VAL A 166 -22.51 -29.15 5.51
N THR A 167 -21.48 -29.26 4.67
CA THR A 167 -21.61 -29.80 3.30
C THR A 167 -21.32 -31.31 3.21
N VAL A 168 -21.94 -31.98 2.23
CA VAL A 168 -21.65 -33.40 1.91
C VAL A 168 -20.17 -33.59 1.53
N LYS A 169 -19.57 -32.59 0.86
CA LYS A 169 -18.14 -32.60 0.51
C LYS A 169 -17.27 -32.71 1.78
N ARG A 170 -17.52 -31.88 2.80
CA ARG A 170 -16.79 -31.97 4.08
C ARG A 170 -16.95 -33.35 4.71
N LYS A 171 -18.17 -33.90 4.75
CA LYS A 171 -18.38 -35.19 5.41
C LYS A 171 -17.64 -36.33 4.72
N ILE A 172 -17.49 -36.27 3.40
CA ILE A 172 -16.65 -37.18 2.63
C ILE A 172 -15.16 -36.95 2.97
N LEU A 173 -14.70 -35.70 3.01
CA LEU A 173 -13.34 -35.35 3.40
C LEU A 173 -12.99 -35.89 4.79
N GLU A 174 -13.84 -35.64 5.80
CA GLU A 174 -13.70 -36.13 7.18
C GLU A 174 -13.56 -37.66 7.25
N ILE A 175 -14.31 -38.41 6.43
CA ILE A 175 -14.21 -39.87 6.36
C ILE A 175 -12.84 -40.30 5.83
N PHE A 176 -12.37 -39.69 4.73
CA PHE A 176 -11.08 -40.05 4.15
C PHE A 176 -9.91 -39.59 5.02
N THR A 177 -10.00 -38.42 5.66
CA THR A 177 -9.04 -37.97 6.65
C THR A 177 -9.00 -38.88 7.85
N ALA A 178 -10.14 -39.33 8.38
CA ALA A 178 -10.16 -40.28 9.49
C ALA A 178 -9.55 -41.64 9.12
N LEU A 179 -9.74 -42.11 7.89
CA LEU A 179 -9.13 -43.35 7.40
C LEU A 179 -7.61 -43.23 7.27
N ASP A 180 -7.13 -42.11 6.74
CA ASP A 180 -5.70 -41.82 6.58
C ASP A 180 -5.03 -41.63 7.95
N PHE A 181 -5.60 -40.76 8.78
CA PHE A 181 -5.10 -40.43 10.12
C PHE A 181 -4.98 -41.67 11.02
N ASP A 182 -5.99 -42.54 11.01
CA ASP A 182 -5.98 -43.77 11.83
C ASP A 182 -5.07 -44.87 11.26
N SER A 183 -4.65 -44.75 9.99
CA SER A 183 -3.62 -45.63 9.41
C SER A 183 -2.20 -45.17 9.70
N THR A 184 -2.03 -43.87 9.98
CA THR A 184 -0.76 -43.21 10.26
C THR A 184 -0.42 -43.21 11.75
N TYR A 185 -1.42 -42.97 12.61
CA TYR A 185 -1.24 -42.84 14.06
C TYR A 185 -1.85 -43.99 14.85
N SER A 186 -1.25 -44.32 15.99
CA SER A 186 -1.77 -45.37 16.86
C SER A 186 -3.05 -44.92 17.58
N LYS A 187 -3.89 -45.90 17.96
CA LYS A 187 -5.14 -45.65 18.71
C LYS A 187 -4.89 -44.90 20.02
N ASP A 188 -3.79 -45.20 20.68
CA ASP A 188 -3.44 -44.55 21.94
C ASP A 188 -3.09 -43.07 21.70
N GLN A 189 -2.32 -42.74 20.66
CA GLN A 189 -2.04 -41.35 20.28
C GLN A 189 -3.32 -40.58 19.93
N ILE A 190 -4.21 -41.21 19.16
CA ILE A 190 -5.49 -40.59 18.77
C ILE A 190 -6.36 -40.31 20.00
N LEU A 191 -6.41 -41.25 20.93
CA LEU A 191 -7.16 -41.08 22.17
C LEU A 191 -6.53 -40.02 23.07
N GLU A 192 -5.20 -39.98 23.16
CA GLU A 192 -4.44 -38.95 23.88
C GLU A 192 -4.77 -37.56 23.36
N TRP A 193 -4.64 -37.34 22.05
CA TRP A 193 -4.97 -36.05 21.43
C TRP A 193 -6.45 -35.72 21.61
N TYR A 194 -7.35 -36.68 21.40
CA TYR A 194 -8.77 -36.45 21.62
C TYR A 194 -9.05 -35.94 23.04
N LEU A 195 -8.53 -36.63 24.05
CA LEU A 195 -8.73 -36.26 25.45
C LEU A 195 -8.08 -34.93 25.83
N ASN A 196 -7.03 -34.52 25.14
CA ASN A 196 -6.38 -33.23 25.33
C ASN A 196 -7.06 -32.07 24.57
N TYR A 197 -7.82 -32.34 23.50
CA TYR A 197 -8.41 -31.30 22.64
C TYR A 197 -9.94 -31.17 22.72
N ILE A 198 -10.63 -32.11 23.36
CA ILE A 198 -12.08 -32.04 23.51
C ILE A 198 -12.51 -30.82 24.32
N TYR A 199 -13.50 -30.10 23.81
CA TYR A 199 -14.13 -29.02 24.56
C TYR A 199 -15.06 -29.59 25.63
N LEU A 200 -14.83 -29.22 26.88
CA LEU A 200 -15.56 -29.70 28.04
C LEU A 200 -16.32 -28.57 28.75
N GLY A 201 -16.58 -27.45 28.05
CA GLY A 201 -17.36 -26.34 28.58
C GLY A 201 -16.55 -25.42 29.49
N ASP A 202 -17.12 -24.27 29.85
CA ASP A 202 -16.50 -23.33 30.81
C ASP A 202 -15.07 -22.90 30.44
N GLY A 203 -14.80 -22.75 29.14
CA GLY A 203 -13.47 -22.43 28.62
C GLY A 203 -12.44 -23.57 28.72
N CYS A 204 -12.83 -24.73 29.26
CA CYS A 204 -11.96 -25.89 29.43
C CYS A 204 -11.86 -26.69 28.13
N TYR A 205 -10.64 -26.85 27.66
CA TYR A 205 -10.32 -27.79 26.60
C TYR A 205 -9.30 -28.79 27.11
N GLY A 206 -9.61 -30.07 26.93
CA GLY A 206 -8.83 -31.16 27.47
C GLY A 206 -9.25 -31.57 28.88
N VAL A 207 -9.07 -32.86 29.17
CA VAL A 207 -9.54 -33.46 30.43
C VAL A 207 -8.77 -32.98 31.65
N ALA A 208 -7.49 -32.61 31.53
CA ALA A 208 -6.70 -32.18 32.69
C ALA A 208 -7.10 -30.79 33.18
N THR A 209 -7.27 -29.83 32.28
CA THR A 209 -7.84 -28.52 32.63
C THR A 209 -9.25 -28.66 33.20
N ALA A 210 -10.08 -29.52 32.61
CA ALA A 210 -11.43 -29.73 33.11
C ALA A 210 -11.46 -30.42 34.49
N ALA A 211 -10.48 -31.28 34.79
CA ALA A 211 -10.33 -31.90 36.11
C ALA A 211 -10.01 -30.86 37.20
N GLU A 212 -9.08 -29.94 36.91
CA GLU A 212 -8.73 -28.84 37.81
C GLU A 212 -9.91 -27.87 37.96
N ASN A 213 -10.54 -27.45 36.85
CA ASN A 213 -11.64 -26.48 36.90
C ASN A 213 -12.90 -27.02 37.59
N TYR A 214 -13.29 -28.28 37.32
CA TYR A 214 -14.53 -28.84 37.87
C TYR A 214 -14.35 -29.53 39.22
N PHE A 215 -13.19 -30.12 39.50
CA PHE A 215 -12.96 -30.91 40.71
C PHE A 215 -11.79 -30.41 41.57
N GLY A 216 -10.97 -29.48 41.08
CA GLY A 216 -9.80 -28.99 41.82
C GLY A 216 -8.72 -30.05 42.00
N LYS A 217 -8.69 -31.04 41.10
CA LYS A 217 -7.83 -32.23 41.18
C LYS A 217 -6.93 -32.33 39.97
N ASP A 218 -5.76 -32.92 40.16
CA ASP A 218 -4.99 -33.41 39.02
C ASP A 218 -5.77 -34.52 38.31
N VAL A 219 -5.66 -34.60 36.98
CA VAL A 219 -6.39 -35.57 36.16
C VAL A 219 -6.16 -37.01 36.61
N SER A 220 -4.96 -37.32 37.12
CA SER A 220 -4.58 -38.66 37.57
C SER A 220 -5.30 -39.09 38.86
N GLU A 221 -5.91 -38.15 39.58
CA GLU A 221 -6.59 -38.36 40.86
C GLU A 221 -8.11 -38.52 40.72
N LEU A 222 -8.66 -38.42 39.51
CA LEU A 222 -10.10 -38.54 39.27
C LEU A 222 -10.61 -39.95 39.60
N THR A 223 -11.72 -40.02 40.34
CA THR A 223 -12.42 -41.29 40.60
C THR A 223 -13.12 -41.81 39.35
N LEU A 224 -13.63 -43.05 39.39
CA LEU A 224 -14.47 -43.61 38.33
C LEU A 224 -15.73 -42.76 38.09
N ALA A 225 -16.35 -42.26 39.16
CA ALA A 225 -17.53 -41.42 39.09
C ALA A 225 -17.20 -40.06 38.44
N GLU A 226 -16.11 -39.41 38.86
CA GLU A 226 -15.66 -38.13 38.31
C GLU A 226 -15.24 -38.27 36.84
N SER A 227 -14.55 -39.36 36.49
CA SER A 227 -14.20 -39.73 35.11
C SER A 227 -15.43 -39.79 34.20
N ALA A 228 -16.47 -40.52 34.64
CA ALA A 228 -17.73 -40.64 33.88
C ALA A 228 -18.50 -39.31 33.80
N SER A 229 -18.40 -38.48 34.84
CA SER A 229 -19.01 -37.14 34.90
C SER A 229 -18.35 -36.18 33.91
N LEU A 230 -17.02 -36.17 33.86
CA LEU A 230 -16.25 -35.33 32.95
C LEU A 230 -16.57 -35.65 31.48
N ILE A 231 -16.57 -36.95 31.12
CA ILE A 231 -16.85 -37.39 29.76
C ILE A 231 -18.32 -37.18 29.37
N SER A 232 -19.24 -37.13 30.33
CA SER A 232 -20.64 -36.80 30.04
C SER A 232 -20.80 -35.44 29.37
N ILE A 233 -19.83 -34.53 29.52
CA ILE A 233 -19.90 -33.18 28.97
C ILE A 233 -19.76 -33.16 27.43
N THR A 234 -18.98 -34.08 26.86
CA THR A 234 -18.57 -34.12 25.44
C THR A 234 -19.72 -34.05 24.43
N ASN A 235 -20.89 -34.61 24.76
CA ASN A 235 -22.04 -34.63 23.86
C ASN A 235 -22.61 -33.26 23.56
N ASN A 236 -22.67 -32.41 24.59
CA ASN A 236 -23.11 -31.03 24.48
C ASN A 236 -22.60 -30.26 25.72
N PRO A 237 -21.41 -29.65 25.61
CA PRO A 237 -20.77 -29.00 26.74
C PRO A 237 -21.61 -27.89 27.38
N THR A 238 -22.41 -27.20 26.57
CA THR A 238 -23.28 -26.12 27.01
C THR A 238 -24.39 -26.61 27.95
N ILE A 239 -24.92 -27.82 27.79
CA ILE A 239 -26.04 -28.31 28.62
C ILE A 239 -25.59 -29.28 29.72
N TYR A 240 -24.50 -30.02 29.49
CA TYR A 240 -23.98 -31.04 30.41
C TYR A 240 -22.82 -30.53 31.28
N GLY A 241 -22.30 -29.33 31.03
CA GLY A 241 -21.30 -28.72 31.91
C GLY A 241 -21.83 -28.53 33.34
N PRO A 242 -21.12 -28.97 34.39
CA PRO A 242 -21.53 -28.81 35.78
C PRO A 242 -21.75 -27.35 36.21
N ASN A 243 -21.05 -26.41 35.57
CA ASN A 243 -21.19 -24.96 35.78
C ASN A 243 -22.18 -24.29 34.82
N SER A 244 -22.86 -25.05 33.95
CA SER A 244 -23.82 -24.50 33.00
C SER A 244 -24.99 -23.80 33.68
N THR A 245 -25.25 -22.57 33.24
CA THR A 245 -26.40 -21.75 33.66
C THR A 245 -27.68 -22.10 32.89
N VAL A 246 -27.60 -22.93 31.85
CA VAL A 246 -28.75 -23.32 31.03
C VAL A 246 -29.73 -24.18 31.84
N ARG A 247 -31.00 -23.81 31.78
CA ARG A 247 -32.13 -24.54 32.39
C ARG A 247 -33.02 -25.06 31.27
N MET A 248 -33.36 -26.35 31.32
CA MET A 248 -34.19 -27.01 30.30
C MET A 248 -35.41 -27.64 30.97
N THR A 249 -36.59 -27.45 30.37
CA THR A 249 -37.84 -28.09 30.80
C THR A 249 -38.05 -29.34 29.96
N ASN A 250 -38.10 -30.50 30.61
CA ASN A 250 -38.39 -31.79 29.95
C ASN A 250 -39.88 -31.89 29.57
N GLU A 251 -40.25 -32.89 28.75
CA GLU A 251 -41.64 -33.14 28.31
C GLU A 251 -42.62 -33.29 29.49
N ASP A 252 -42.13 -33.78 30.63
CA ASP A 252 -42.90 -33.94 31.87
C ASP A 252 -43.01 -32.65 32.71
N GLY A 253 -42.49 -31.51 32.22
CA GLY A 253 -42.56 -30.21 32.88
C GLY A 253 -41.48 -29.93 33.93
N VAL A 254 -40.55 -30.86 34.17
CA VAL A 254 -39.46 -30.72 35.15
C VAL A 254 -38.31 -29.89 34.58
N VAL A 255 -37.86 -28.87 35.32
CA VAL A 255 -36.69 -28.06 34.97
C VAL A 255 -35.43 -28.72 35.50
N THR A 256 -34.47 -29.03 34.63
CA THR A 256 -33.18 -29.60 34.99
C THR A 256 -32.05 -28.57 34.93
N THR A 257 -31.05 -28.75 35.80
CA THR A 257 -29.78 -28.01 35.84
C THR A 257 -28.68 -28.72 35.06
N GLY A 258 -27.56 -28.04 34.81
CA GLY A 258 -26.38 -28.66 34.19
C GLY A 258 -25.86 -29.86 34.98
N ARG A 259 -25.77 -29.73 36.31
CA ARG A 259 -25.34 -30.80 37.22
C ARG A 259 -26.26 -32.02 37.19
N GLU A 260 -27.58 -31.81 37.18
CA GLU A 260 -28.54 -32.92 37.12
C GLU A 260 -28.48 -33.67 35.78
N ARG A 261 -28.36 -32.93 34.67
CA ARG A 261 -28.18 -33.55 33.34
C ARG A 261 -26.84 -34.27 33.24
N ASN A 262 -25.78 -33.68 33.79
CA ASN A 262 -24.48 -34.32 33.90
C ASN A 262 -24.59 -35.64 34.66
N LYS A 263 -25.24 -35.64 35.84
CA LYS A 263 -25.48 -36.85 36.66
C LYS A 263 -26.25 -37.93 35.89
N GLN A 264 -27.33 -37.57 35.21
CA GLN A 264 -28.11 -38.52 34.40
C GLN A 264 -27.26 -39.17 33.30
N ARG A 265 -26.41 -38.38 32.63
CA ARG A 265 -25.53 -38.89 31.59
C ARG A 265 -24.33 -39.65 32.17
N GLN A 266 -23.83 -39.29 33.35
CA GLN A 266 -22.80 -40.02 34.07
C GLN A 266 -23.27 -41.45 34.37
N GLU A 267 -24.51 -41.61 34.85
CA GLU A 267 -25.09 -42.94 35.10
C GLU A 267 -25.20 -43.78 33.82
N LEU A 268 -25.51 -43.15 32.68
CA LEU A 268 -25.51 -43.81 31.38
C LEU A 268 -24.10 -44.25 30.95
N VAL A 269 -23.09 -43.39 31.15
CA VAL A 269 -21.68 -43.73 30.87
C VAL A 269 -21.24 -44.91 31.72
N LEU A 270 -21.50 -44.86 33.04
CA LEU A 270 -21.17 -45.95 33.97
C LEU A 270 -21.90 -47.25 33.60
N TRP A 271 -23.18 -47.17 33.21
CA TRP A 271 -23.94 -48.33 32.75
C TRP A 271 -23.32 -48.94 31.50
N LYS A 272 -22.92 -48.10 30.53
CA LYS A 272 -22.22 -48.54 29.31
C LYS A 272 -20.89 -49.23 29.62
N MET A 273 -20.09 -48.68 30.53
CA MET A 273 -18.83 -49.30 30.95
C MET A 273 -19.04 -50.68 31.57
N TRP A 274 -20.10 -50.85 32.38
CA TRP A 274 -20.46 -52.13 32.97
C TRP A 274 -20.97 -53.14 31.93
N ASP A 275 -21.88 -52.72 31.04
CA ASP A 275 -22.45 -53.55 29.97
C ASP A 275 -21.37 -54.08 29.01
N LEU A 276 -20.34 -53.28 28.75
CA LEU A 276 -19.17 -53.65 27.95
C LEU A 276 -18.10 -54.42 28.74
N GLY A 277 -18.30 -54.67 30.04
CA GLY A 277 -17.39 -55.43 30.90
C GLY A 277 -16.10 -54.71 31.27
N MET A 278 -16.07 -53.38 31.16
CA MET A 278 -14.91 -52.55 31.53
C MET A 278 -14.79 -52.35 33.05
N ILE A 279 -15.92 -52.41 33.76
CA ILE A 279 -16.02 -52.32 35.22
C ILE A 279 -16.92 -53.44 35.76
N SER A 280 -16.72 -53.84 37.01
CA SER A 280 -17.58 -54.79 37.72
C SER A 280 -18.90 -54.17 38.15
N GLU A 281 -19.90 -55.00 38.43
CA GLU A 281 -21.19 -54.53 38.95
C GLU A 281 -21.04 -53.78 40.30
N ALA A 282 -20.06 -54.19 41.12
CA ALA A 282 -19.78 -53.53 42.39
C ALA A 282 -19.22 -52.11 42.18
N GLU A 283 -18.28 -51.94 41.24
CA GLU A 283 -17.73 -50.62 40.87
C GLU A 283 -18.80 -49.73 40.24
N TYR A 284 -19.65 -50.27 39.36
CA TYR A 284 -20.79 -49.55 38.79
C TYR A 284 -21.71 -48.99 39.87
N ARG A 285 -22.17 -49.85 40.79
CA ARG A 285 -23.08 -49.44 41.87
C ARG A 285 -22.43 -48.42 42.80
N SER A 286 -21.14 -48.60 43.10
CA SER A 286 -20.39 -47.65 43.93
C SER A 286 -20.25 -46.29 43.26
N ALA A 287 -19.85 -46.23 41.99
CA ALA A 287 -19.65 -44.98 41.27
C ALA A 287 -20.95 -44.23 40.98
N VAL A 288 -22.07 -44.94 40.78
CA VAL A 288 -23.40 -44.31 40.66
C VAL A 288 -23.81 -43.63 41.98
N ALA A 289 -23.52 -44.28 43.11
CA ALA A 289 -23.86 -43.77 44.44
C ALA A 289 -22.92 -42.64 44.93
N GLU A 290 -21.77 -42.44 44.27
CA GLU A 290 -20.82 -41.39 44.63
C GLU A 290 -21.41 -39.99 44.36
N GLU A 291 -21.32 -39.13 45.37
CA GLU A 291 -21.71 -37.72 45.30
C GLU A 291 -20.52 -36.91 44.75
N LEU A 292 -20.77 -36.13 43.70
CA LEU A 292 -19.74 -35.35 43.02
C LEU A 292 -19.66 -33.95 43.61
N ASP A 293 -18.49 -33.60 44.14
CA ASP A 293 -18.22 -32.24 44.63
C ASP A 293 -17.56 -31.40 43.53
N PHE A 294 -18.29 -30.40 43.05
CA PHE A 294 -17.81 -29.52 41.98
C PHE A 294 -17.32 -28.20 42.58
N VAL A 295 -16.04 -27.90 42.39
CA VAL A 295 -15.46 -26.61 42.74
C VAL A 295 -15.81 -25.54 41.72
N ARG A 296 -15.69 -24.29 42.14
CA ARG A 296 -15.78 -23.11 41.27
C ARG A 296 -14.65 -22.17 41.69
N GLU A 297 -13.57 -22.14 40.93
CA GLU A 297 -12.58 -21.09 41.13
C GLU A 297 -13.23 -19.72 40.86
N GLN A 298 -12.94 -18.76 41.73
CA GLN A 298 -13.21 -17.35 41.45
C GLN A 298 -12.09 -16.85 40.54
N ASP A 299 -12.46 -16.09 39.50
CA ASP A 299 -11.57 -15.51 38.50
C ASP A 299 -10.43 -14.68 39.15
N GLU A 300 -9.33 -15.31 39.56
CA GLU A 300 -8.07 -14.61 39.79
C GLU A 300 -7.44 -14.34 38.42
N LYS A 301 -7.71 -13.15 37.88
CA LYS A 301 -6.99 -12.61 36.73
C LYS A 301 -5.51 -12.47 37.08
N LYS A 302 -4.72 -13.51 36.82
CA LYS A 302 -3.26 -13.44 36.84
C LYS A 302 -2.79 -12.50 35.72
N PRO A 303 -1.76 -11.66 35.97
CA PRO A 303 -1.23 -10.76 34.95
C PRO A 303 -0.62 -11.57 33.80
N SER A 304 -1.13 -11.37 32.59
CA SER A 304 -0.51 -11.88 31.37
C SER A 304 0.66 -10.96 30.97
N ILE A 305 1.76 -11.54 30.48
CA ILE A 305 2.86 -10.78 29.88
C ILE A 305 2.31 -10.01 28.69
N ILE A 306 2.51 -8.69 28.63
CA ILE A 306 2.12 -7.87 27.48
C ILE A 306 3.28 -7.85 26.49
N TYR A 307 3.07 -8.46 25.32
CA TYR A 307 4.04 -8.45 24.23
C TYR A 307 4.03 -7.08 23.53
N ASN A 308 5.18 -6.63 23.00
CA ASN A 308 5.20 -5.40 22.19
C ASN A 308 4.46 -5.63 20.85
N TRP A 309 4.34 -4.58 20.04
CA TRP A 309 3.62 -4.66 18.76
C TRP A 309 4.29 -5.58 17.74
N TYR A 310 5.63 -5.64 17.72
CA TYR A 310 6.38 -6.47 16.78
C TYR A 310 6.21 -7.96 17.11
N ASP A 311 6.44 -8.33 18.38
CA ASP A 311 6.34 -9.71 18.85
C ASP A 311 4.93 -10.26 18.67
N GLU A 312 3.91 -9.43 18.93
CA GLU A 312 2.52 -9.82 18.70
C GLU A 312 2.22 -10.02 17.20
N GLN A 313 2.83 -9.23 16.32
CA GLN A 313 2.72 -9.42 14.87
C GLN A 313 3.39 -10.74 14.45
N VAL A 314 4.61 -11.05 14.91
CA VAL A 314 5.27 -12.34 14.65
C VAL A 314 4.40 -13.51 15.09
N ILE A 315 3.82 -13.42 16.29
CA ILE A 315 2.93 -14.46 16.82
C ILE A 315 1.71 -14.63 15.89
N SER A 316 1.08 -13.53 15.47
CA SER A 316 -0.05 -13.56 14.55
C SER A 316 0.31 -14.16 13.19
N ASP A 317 1.43 -13.74 12.59
CA ASP A 317 1.86 -14.24 11.28
C ASP A 317 2.18 -15.75 11.34
N VAL A 318 2.88 -16.22 12.39
CA VAL A 318 3.14 -17.65 12.56
C VAL A 318 1.85 -18.44 12.78
N ILE A 319 0.88 -17.91 13.52
CA ILE A 319 -0.43 -18.56 13.71
C ILE A 319 -1.13 -18.71 12.35
N ASP A 320 -1.21 -17.63 11.57
CA ASP A 320 -1.90 -17.63 10.29
C ASP A 320 -1.20 -18.56 9.27
N ASP A 321 0.12 -18.58 9.25
CA ASP A 321 0.89 -19.47 8.36
C ASP A 321 0.79 -20.94 8.77
N LEU A 322 0.72 -21.25 10.08
CA LEU A 322 0.44 -22.62 10.56
C LEU A 322 -0.98 -23.07 10.17
N LYS A 323 -1.96 -22.17 10.24
CA LYS A 323 -3.34 -22.44 9.82
C LYS A 323 -3.41 -22.69 8.33
N GLU A 324 -2.75 -21.87 7.53
CA GLU A 324 -2.74 -22.03 6.06
C GLU A 324 -2.04 -23.32 5.66
N LYS A 325 -0.85 -23.59 6.19
CA LYS A 325 -0.05 -24.75 5.81
C LYS A 325 -0.66 -26.09 6.23
N TYR A 326 -1.19 -26.18 7.45
CA TYR A 326 -1.66 -27.44 8.03
C TYR A 326 -3.18 -27.55 8.19
N GLY A 327 -3.93 -26.50 7.88
CA GLY A 327 -5.39 -26.47 8.04
C GLY A 327 -5.87 -26.46 9.50
N TYR A 328 -5.00 -26.05 10.43
CA TYR A 328 -5.26 -26.05 11.87
C TYR A 328 -6.32 -25.04 12.28
N SER A 329 -7.12 -25.37 13.30
CA SER A 329 -8.00 -24.39 13.94
C SER A 329 -7.21 -23.29 14.64
N ASP A 330 -7.82 -22.11 14.79
CA ASP A 330 -7.18 -20.96 15.44
C ASP A 330 -6.60 -21.35 16.81
N GLN A 331 -7.37 -22.11 17.59
CA GLN A 331 -6.95 -22.57 18.91
C GLN A 331 -5.72 -23.49 18.85
N ILE A 332 -5.63 -24.39 17.86
CA ILE A 332 -4.49 -25.30 17.74
C ILE A 332 -3.24 -24.52 17.35
N ALA A 333 -3.33 -23.64 16.36
CA ALA A 333 -2.19 -22.83 15.94
C ALA A 333 -1.72 -21.90 17.07
N GLU A 334 -2.64 -21.29 17.82
CA GLU A 334 -2.33 -20.50 19.01
C GLU A 334 -1.59 -21.34 20.07
N ASP A 335 -2.10 -22.51 20.41
CA ASP A 335 -1.44 -23.37 21.38
C ASP A 335 -0.05 -23.80 20.88
N MET A 336 0.13 -24.03 19.57
CA MET A 336 1.42 -24.43 18.99
C MET A 336 2.42 -23.31 19.22
N VAL A 337 2.04 -22.08 18.88
CA VAL A 337 2.90 -20.92 19.06
C VAL A 337 3.20 -20.65 20.52
N LEU A 338 2.24 -20.81 21.43
CA LEU A 338 2.43 -20.48 22.84
C LEU A 338 3.02 -21.61 23.70
N SER A 339 2.89 -22.88 23.29
CA SER A 339 3.21 -24.05 24.13
C SER A 339 3.73 -25.29 23.38
N GLY A 340 3.94 -25.19 22.06
CA GLY A 340 4.41 -26.27 21.19
C GLY A 340 5.92 -26.49 21.16
N GLY A 341 6.70 -25.77 21.98
CA GLY A 341 8.17 -25.85 21.96
C GLY A 341 8.78 -25.32 20.66
N LEU A 342 8.12 -24.35 20.02
CA LEU A 342 8.58 -23.80 18.74
C LEU A 342 9.78 -22.88 18.96
N LYS A 343 10.76 -22.97 18.07
CA LYS A 343 11.80 -21.97 17.89
C LYS A 343 11.41 -21.11 16.68
N ILE A 344 11.07 -19.85 16.92
CA ILE A 344 10.59 -18.90 15.91
C ILE A 344 11.71 -17.91 15.61
N TYR A 345 12.22 -17.90 14.38
CA TYR A 345 13.36 -17.06 13.99
C TYR A 345 12.86 -15.75 13.36
N ALA A 346 12.61 -14.75 14.21
CA ALA A 346 12.11 -13.44 13.83
C ALA A 346 13.16 -12.61 13.08
N CYS A 347 12.67 -11.71 12.24
CA CYS A 347 13.47 -10.77 11.46
C CYS A 347 13.85 -9.48 12.20
N VAL A 348 13.44 -9.32 13.45
CA VAL A 348 13.60 -8.08 14.20
C VAL A 348 15.05 -7.63 14.27
N ASP A 349 15.28 -6.35 14.02
CA ASP A 349 16.51 -5.68 14.42
C ASP A 349 16.23 -4.96 15.75
N GLN A 350 16.93 -5.36 16.81
CA GLN A 350 16.68 -4.85 18.15
C GLN A 350 16.99 -3.34 18.29
N GLU A 351 17.96 -2.82 17.55
CA GLU A 351 18.30 -1.40 17.57
C GLU A 351 17.19 -0.59 16.88
N VAL A 352 16.70 -1.09 15.74
CA VAL A 352 15.59 -0.46 15.00
C VAL A 352 14.29 -0.53 15.80
N GLN A 353 13.93 -1.69 16.33
CA GLN A 353 12.72 -1.87 17.13
C GLN A 353 12.76 -1.03 18.41
N SER A 354 13.91 -0.92 19.08
CA SER A 354 14.06 -0.05 20.25
C SER A 354 13.87 1.43 19.92
N ALA A 355 14.35 1.89 18.75
CA ALA A 355 14.12 3.26 18.28
C ALA A 355 12.62 3.50 17.98
N VAL A 356 11.95 2.53 17.36
CA VAL A 356 10.49 2.57 17.13
C VAL A 356 9.76 2.68 18.47
N GLU A 357 10.03 1.80 19.42
CA GLU A 357 9.38 1.77 20.74
C GLU A 357 9.62 3.06 21.51
N THR A 358 10.86 3.57 21.55
CA THR A 358 11.19 4.81 22.25
C THR A 358 10.33 5.98 21.73
N VAL A 359 10.13 6.06 20.42
CA VAL A 359 9.32 7.14 19.81
C VAL A 359 7.83 6.90 20.01
N TYR A 360 7.35 5.68 19.85
CA TYR A 360 5.92 5.36 19.86
C TYR A 360 5.34 5.19 21.26
N TYR A 361 6.14 4.80 22.25
CA TYR A 361 5.74 4.74 23.65
C TYR A 361 5.49 6.15 24.23
N ASP A 362 6.33 7.11 23.88
CA ASP A 362 6.22 8.49 24.36
C ASP A 362 5.15 9.29 23.58
N ARG A 363 3.94 9.34 24.14
CA ARG A 363 2.82 10.15 23.61
C ARG A 363 3.16 11.63 23.45
N SER A 364 4.15 12.18 24.17
CA SER A 364 4.53 13.58 24.03
C SER A 364 5.10 13.90 22.64
N ASN A 365 5.57 12.88 21.90
CA ASN A 365 6.01 13.01 20.52
C ASN A 365 4.90 13.46 19.56
N LEU A 366 3.63 13.17 19.88
CA LEU A 366 2.47 13.67 19.16
C LEU A 366 1.24 13.71 20.06
N ASN A 367 1.05 14.82 20.76
CA ASN A 367 -0.10 15.02 21.64
C ASN A 367 -1.19 15.85 20.95
N LEU A 368 -2.17 15.18 20.33
CA LEU A 368 -3.34 15.81 19.73
C LEU A 368 -4.62 15.08 20.16
N VAL A 369 -5.65 15.86 20.46
CA VAL A 369 -6.99 15.35 20.77
C VAL A 369 -7.96 15.93 19.74
N SER A 370 -8.78 15.06 19.18
CA SER A 370 -9.82 15.42 18.21
C SER A 370 -10.97 16.21 18.85
N LYS A 371 -11.91 16.73 18.05
CA LYS A 371 -13.07 17.45 18.61
C LYS A 371 -14.00 16.51 19.39
N SER A 372 -14.04 15.22 19.02
CA SER A 372 -14.83 14.23 19.74
C SER A 372 -14.09 13.59 20.93
N GLY A 373 -12.89 14.06 21.28
CA GLY A 373 -12.13 13.57 22.43
C GLY A 373 -11.26 12.32 22.16
N GLN A 374 -11.15 11.86 20.91
CA GLN A 374 -10.20 10.79 20.54
C GLN A 374 -8.76 11.30 20.61
N GLU A 375 -7.87 10.52 21.21
CA GLU A 375 -6.43 10.72 21.11
C GLU A 375 -5.93 10.31 19.72
N ILE A 376 -4.98 11.09 19.20
CA ILE A 376 -4.32 10.79 17.93
C ILE A 376 -3.54 9.48 18.00
N GLN A 377 -3.57 8.73 16.92
CA GLN A 377 -2.87 7.47 16.75
C GLN A 377 -1.88 7.56 15.59
N SER A 378 -0.91 6.66 15.62
CA SER A 378 0.06 6.50 14.55
C SER A 378 0.50 5.04 14.50
N ALA A 379 0.94 4.60 13.33
CA ALA A 379 1.59 3.32 13.13
C ALA A 379 2.79 3.46 12.18
N ILE A 380 3.79 2.60 12.37
CA ILE A 380 4.99 2.51 11.55
C ILE A 380 5.33 1.07 11.23
N VAL A 381 5.84 0.85 10.02
CA VAL A 381 6.56 -0.35 9.60
C VAL A 381 7.90 0.09 9.03
N VAL A 382 8.97 -0.58 9.43
CA VAL A 382 10.33 -0.41 8.89
C VAL A 382 10.78 -1.72 8.26
N LEU A 383 11.19 -1.66 6.99
CA LEU A 383 11.72 -2.77 6.21
C LEU A 383 13.21 -2.58 5.94
N ASP A 384 13.97 -3.67 5.99
CA ASP A 384 15.37 -3.74 5.53
C ASP A 384 15.47 -3.95 4.00
N PRO A 385 16.69 -3.95 3.41
CA PRO A 385 16.87 -4.16 1.97
C PRO A 385 16.43 -5.55 1.51
N GLU A 386 16.45 -6.56 2.38
CA GLU A 386 16.01 -7.92 2.11
C GLU A 386 14.48 -8.05 2.09
N GLY A 387 13.74 -7.04 2.55
CA GLY A 387 12.27 -7.06 2.62
C GLY A 387 11.73 -7.59 3.93
N ASN A 388 12.58 -7.77 4.94
CA ASN A 388 12.12 -8.17 6.26
C ASN A 388 11.57 -6.98 7.03
N VAL A 389 10.51 -7.22 7.81
CA VAL A 389 10.04 -6.27 8.81
C VAL A 389 11.04 -6.30 9.97
N VAL A 390 11.74 -5.19 10.18
CA VAL A 390 12.78 -5.07 11.22
C VAL A 390 12.35 -4.18 12.39
N GLY A 391 11.27 -3.41 12.22
CA GLY A 391 10.66 -2.64 13.30
C GLY A 391 9.19 -2.30 13.01
N LEU A 392 8.35 -2.33 14.06
CA LEU A 392 6.91 -2.13 13.94
C LEU A 392 6.29 -1.53 15.22
N ALA A 393 5.39 -0.57 15.05
CA ALA A 393 4.45 -0.16 16.09
C ALA A 393 3.04 0.04 15.52
N GLY A 394 2.05 -0.53 16.21
CA GLY A 394 0.65 -0.52 15.78
C GLY A 394 -0.19 0.63 16.33
N ALA A 395 0.30 1.36 17.33
CA ALA A 395 -0.40 2.47 17.97
C ALA A 395 0.59 3.39 18.70
N LEU A 396 0.14 4.61 19.03
CA LEU A 396 0.91 5.56 19.84
C LEU A 396 0.51 5.44 21.33
N GLY A 397 1.51 5.34 22.20
CA GLY A 397 1.37 5.22 23.65
C GLY A 397 1.68 3.82 24.18
N GLU A 398 1.63 3.69 25.51
CA GLU A 398 1.79 2.41 26.21
C GLU A 398 0.74 1.39 25.74
N LYS A 399 1.20 0.15 25.50
CA LYS A 399 0.33 -0.97 25.13
C LYS A 399 -0.23 -1.60 26.40
N GLU A 400 -1.55 -1.57 26.56
CA GLU A 400 -2.24 -1.97 27.81
C GLU A 400 -2.70 -3.44 27.85
N GLY A 401 -2.47 -4.20 26.77
CA GLY A 401 -2.90 -5.60 26.68
C GLY A 401 -2.43 -6.28 25.40
N ASN A 402 -2.66 -7.59 25.31
CA ASN A 402 -2.41 -8.38 24.10
C ASN A 402 -3.63 -8.45 23.19
N ARG A 403 -3.40 -8.74 21.91
CA ARG A 403 -4.43 -8.83 20.85
C ARG A 403 -5.23 -7.54 20.71
N LEU A 404 -4.56 -6.41 20.91
CA LEU A 404 -5.14 -5.09 20.62
C LEU A 404 -5.10 -4.84 19.11
N LEU A 405 -5.89 -3.90 18.63
CA LEU A 405 -5.91 -3.55 17.20
C LEU A 405 -4.55 -2.97 16.78
N ASN A 406 -3.73 -3.76 16.07
CA ASN A 406 -2.50 -3.32 15.44
C ASN A 406 -2.82 -2.51 14.18
N MET A 407 -2.65 -1.19 14.18
CA MET A 407 -2.98 -0.37 13.01
C MET A 407 -1.92 -0.41 11.90
N ALA A 408 -0.76 -1.03 12.13
CA ALA A 408 0.27 -1.18 11.11
C ALA A 408 -0.14 -2.19 10.02
N SER A 409 -0.79 -3.29 10.42
CA SER A 409 -1.22 -4.41 9.57
C SER A 409 -2.74 -4.59 9.55
N GLY A 410 -3.42 -4.37 10.69
CA GLY A 410 -4.84 -4.68 10.87
C GLY A 410 -5.82 -3.56 10.51
N THR A 411 -5.36 -2.44 9.92
CA THR A 411 -6.25 -1.37 9.47
C THR A 411 -5.90 -0.83 8.09
N TYR A 412 -6.94 -0.48 7.32
CA TYR A 412 -6.82 0.09 5.99
C TYR A 412 -7.23 1.56 6.02
N ARG A 413 -6.39 2.43 5.47
CA ARG A 413 -6.57 3.90 5.51
C ARG A 413 -6.30 4.50 4.14
N GLN A 414 -6.99 5.60 3.82
CA GLN A 414 -6.77 6.26 2.53
C GLN A 414 -5.34 6.84 2.47
N PRO A 415 -4.51 6.45 1.49
CA PRO A 415 -3.12 6.92 1.39
C PRO A 415 -3.02 8.40 1.03
N GLY A 416 -4.05 8.96 0.36
CA GLY A 416 -3.96 10.28 -0.24
C GLY A 416 -2.80 10.35 -1.23
N SER A 417 -2.13 11.49 -1.33
CA SER A 417 -1.05 11.71 -2.31
C SER A 417 0.19 10.80 -2.19
N SER A 418 0.34 9.99 -1.13
CA SER A 418 1.43 9.00 -1.07
C SER A 418 1.21 7.84 -2.05
N ILE A 419 0.03 7.69 -2.64
CA ILE A 419 -0.19 6.68 -3.68
C ILE A 419 0.45 7.04 -5.03
N LYS A 420 0.65 8.35 -5.29
CA LYS A 420 1.01 8.84 -6.63
C LYS A 420 2.28 8.21 -7.24
N PRO A 421 3.37 8.01 -6.50
CA PRO A 421 4.54 7.34 -7.05
C PRO A 421 4.22 5.91 -7.50
N LEU A 422 3.38 5.19 -6.75
CA LEU A 422 3.02 3.80 -7.00
C LEU A 422 2.01 3.66 -8.16
N ALA A 423 0.89 4.39 -8.09
CA ALA A 423 -0.22 4.22 -9.03
C ALA A 423 -0.08 5.05 -10.31
N VAL A 424 0.74 6.12 -10.30
CA VAL A 424 0.79 7.08 -11.41
C VAL A 424 2.18 7.17 -12.01
N TYR A 425 3.16 7.64 -11.25
CA TYR A 425 4.43 8.06 -11.85
C TYR A 425 5.34 6.88 -12.21
N ALA A 426 5.48 5.88 -11.33
CA ALA A 426 6.27 4.69 -11.62
C ALA A 426 5.73 3.92 -12.84
N PRO A 427 4.43 3.54 -12.91
CA PRO A 427 3.91 2.86 -14.09
C PRO A 427 3.96 3.73 -15.36
N ALA A 428 3.70 5.04 -15.27
CA ALA A 428 3.82 5.91 -16.45
C ALA A 428 5.25 6.01 -16.99
N LEU A 429 6.26 5.98 -16.12
CA LEU A 429 7.68 5.89 -16.51
C LEU A 429 8.01 4.51 -17.07
N GLU A 430 7.53 3.44 -16.44
CA GLU A 430 7.79 2.05 -16.87
C GLU A 430 7.24 1.76 -18.27
N TYR A 431 6.03 2.22 -18.55
CA TYR A 431 5.40 2.06 -19.86
C TYR A 431 5.84 3.14 -20.87
N GLY A 432 6.79 4.01 -20.52
CA GLY A 432 7.33 5.04 -21.41
C GLY A 432 6.33 6.12 -21.82
N VAL A 433 5.23 6.27 -21.08
CA VAL A 433 4.20 7.31 -21.31
C VAL A 433 4.74 8.69 -20.96
N ILE A 434 5.62 8.76 -19.95
CA ILE A 434 6.31 9.97 -19.54
C ILE A 434 7.81 9.72 -19.37
N THR A 435 8.59 10.79 -19.35
CA THR A 435 10.02 10.77 -19.03
C THR A 435 10.31 11.84 -17.97
N PRO A 436 11.52 11.88 -17.36
CA PRO A 436 11.90 12.99 -16.48
C PRO A 436 11.85 14.37 -17.15
N ALA A 437 11.87 14.42 -18.49
CA ALA A 437 11.74 15.65 -19.26
C ALA A 437 10.29 16.15 -19.31
N SER A 438 9.30 15.27 -19.20
CA SER A 438 7.88 15.60 -19.41
C SER A 438 7.43 16.80 -18.58
N SER A 439 6.61 17.64 -19.20
CA SER A 439 5.98 18.80 -18.56
C SER A 439 4.47 18.74 -18.73
N PHE A 440 3.76 19.27 -17.75
CA PHE A 440 2.31 19.22 -17.66
C PHE A 440 1.76 20.56 -17.21
N ASP A 441 0.50 20.81 -17.56
CA ASP A 441 -0.23 21.96 -17.06
C ASP A 441 -0.79 21.67 -15.66
N ASP A 442 -0.18 22.26 -14.63
CA ASP A 442 -0.70 22.31 -13.25
C ASP A 442 -1.89 23.27 -13.20
N TYR A 443 -2.99 22.84 -13.81
CA TYR A 443 -4.26 23.53 -13.96
C TYR A 443 -5.39 22.50 -13.97
N PRO A 444 -6.57 22.78 -13.34
CA PRO A 444 -7.59 21.76 -13.14
C PRO A 444 -8.05 21.14 -14.47
N VAL A 445 -8.38 19.85 -14.43
CA VAL A 445 -8.66 19.05 -15.63
C VAL A 445 -10.13 19.12 -16.05
N GLN A 446 -11.04 19.37 -15.11
CA GLN A 446 -12.48 19.43 -15.37
C GLN A 446 -13.21 20.19 -14.25
N VAL A 447 -14.49 20.49 -14.47
CA VAL A 447 -15.40 20.93 -13.41
C VAL A 447 -16.07 19.69 -12.81
N LEU A 448 -15.95 19.51 -11.50
CA LEU A 448 -16.64 18.46 -10.76
C LEU A 448 -17.66 19.10 -9.81
N GLY A 449 -18.95 18.84 -10.03
CA GLY A 449 -20.03 19.59 -9.39
C GLY A 449 -20.02 21.05 -9.85
N SER A 450 -19.71 21.98 -8.95
CA SER A 450 -19.58 23.42 -9.25
C SER A 450 -18.14 23.94 -9.14
N SER A 451 -17.16 23.05 -8.94
CA SER A 451 -15.78 23.45 -8.60
C SER A 451 -14.78 22.93 -9.62
N ALA A 452 -13.77 23.73 -9.92
CA ALA A 452 -12.63 23.30 -10.72
C ALA A 452 -11.87 22.19 -9.98
N TRP A 453 -11.58 21.08 -10.67
CA TRP A 453 -11.02 19.87 -10.09
C TRP A 453 -9.87 19.31 -10.94
N PRO A 454 -8.82 18.74 -10.32
CA PRO A 454 -8.59 18.70 -8.87
C PRO A 454 -7.95 19.99 -8.35
N ALA A 455 -8.29 20.36 -7.10
CA ALA A 455 -7.62 21.44 -6.40
C ALA A 455 -6.28 20.97 -5.82
N ASN A 456 -5.26 21.82 -5.86
CA ASN A 456 -4.01 21.60 -5.14
C ASN A 456 -4.18 21.91 -3.64
N SER A 457 -3.38 21.27 -2.79
CA SER A 457 -3.37 21.53 -1.34
C SER A 457 -2.96 22.97 -1.00
N TYR A 458 -2.14 23.60 -1.84
CA TYR A 458 -1.71 24.99 -1.73
C TYR A 458 -2.65 25.99 -2.43
N LEU A 459 -3.82 25.54 -2.91
CA LEU A 459 -4.95 26.34 -3.39
C LEU A 459 -4.67 27.31 -4.54
N HIS A 460 -3.60 27.09 -5.31
CA HIS A 460 -3.33 27.81 -6.55
C HIS A 460 -2.75 26.87 -7.60
N TYR A 461 -2.67 27.35 -8.84
CA TYR A 461 -2.21 26.62 -10.00
C TYR A 461 -0.95 27.28 -10.55
N LYS A 462 0.09 26.50 -10.82
CA LYS A 462 1.38 27.02 -11.30
C LYS A 462 1.41 27.20 -12.81
N GLY A 463 0.52 26.54 -13.55
CA GLY A 463 0.57 26.47 -15.01
C GLY A 463 1.55 25.40 -15.49
N LEU A 464 2.20 25.60 -16.64
CA LEU A 464 3.14 24.61 -17.16
C LEU A 464 4.32 24.38 -16.20
N ILE A 465 4.56 23.10 -15.87
CA ILE A 465 5.56 22.67 -14.90
C ILE A 465 6.19 21.33 -15.32
N ASN A 466 7.51 21.21 -15.19
CA ASN A 466 8.22 19.95 -15.39
C ASN A 466 7.90 18.92 -14.28
N LEU A 467 8.02 17.64 -14.61
CA LEU A 467 7.68 16.51 -13.74
C LEU A 467 8.34 16.58 -12.35
N ALA A 468 9.64 16.90 -12.27
CA ALA A 468 10.37 16.90 -11.00
C ALA A 468 9.82 17.90 -9.96
N PRO A 469 9.67 19.22 -10.28
CA PRO A 469 9.02 20.15 -9.36
C PRO A 469 7.54 19.82 -9.12
N ALA A 470 6.81 19.25 -10.09
CA ALA A 470 5.42 18.84 -9.91
C ALA A 470 5.24 17.73 -8.86
N ILE A 471 6.11 16.71 -8.89
CA ILE A 471 6.15 15.64 -7.90
C ILE A 471 6.55 16.19 -6.53
N ALA A 472 7.55 17.07 -6.48
CA ALA A 472 8.05 17.69 -5.25
C ALA A 472 6.96 18.46 -4.49
N VAL A 473 6.15 19.27 -5.19
CA VAL A 473 5.01 20.00 -4.61
C VAL A 473 3.73 19.17 -4.55
N SER A 474 3.78 17.90 -5.00
CA SER A 474 2.66 16.98 -5.01
C SER A 474 1.43 17.48 -5.79
N SER A 475 1.64 18.08 -6.97
CA SER A 475 0.55 18.60 -7.83
C SER A 475 -0.54 17.53 -8.07
N ASN A 476 -1.80 17.90 -7.84
CA ASN A 476 -2.95 17.05 -8.09
C ASN A 476 -3.32 17.02 -9.59
N PRO A 477 -3.39 18.16 -10.31
CA PRO A 477 -3.65 18.14 -11.74
C PRO A 477 -2.62 17.33 -12.54
N VAL A 478 -1.33 17.46 -12.24
CA VAL A 478 -0.29 16.70 -12.96
C VAL A 478 -0.44 15.20 -12.75
N ALA A 479 -0.76 14.75 -11.54
CA ALA A 479 -1.03 13.34 -11.26
C ALA A 479 -2.24 12.81 -12.04
N VAL A 480 -3.34 13.58 -12.08
CA VAL A 480 -4.54 13.19 -12.83
C VAL A 480 -4.27 13.14 -14.33
N ARG A 481 -3.58 14.14 -14.89
CA ARG A 481 -3.22 14.16 -16.32
C ARG A 481 -2.29 13.01 -16.68
N THR A 482 -1.33 12.69 -15.83
CA THR A 482 -0.43 11.54 -16.03
C THR A 482 -1.22 10.23 -16.02
N LEU A 483 -2.13 10.04 -15.07
CA LEU A 483 -3.00 8.85 -15.01
C LEU A 483 -3.93 8.77 -16.24
N GLN A 484 -4.44 9.89 -16.73
CA GLN A 484 -5.26 9.92 -17.96
C GLN A 484 -4.45 9.47 -19.19
N GLN A 485 -3.16 9.81 -19.26
CA GLN A 485 -2.28 9.36 -20.34
C GLN A 485 -1.90 7.88 -20.19
N LEU A 486 -1.66 7.42 -18.96
CA LEU A 486 -1.35 6.01 -18.65
C LEU A 486 -2.56 5.09 -18.89
N GLY A 487 -3.75 5.54 -18.52
CA GLY A 487 -4.96 4.72 -18.46
C GLY A 487 -5.23 4.19 -17.04
N VAL A 488 -6.49 4.28 -16.62
CA VAL A 488 -6.95 3.82 -15.30
C VAL A 488 -6.80 2.30 -15.14
N GLU A 489 -7.13 1.53 -16.17
CA GLU A 489 -6.96 0.06 -16.18
C GLU A 489 -5.50 -0.33 -15.90
N THR A 490 -4.57 0.25 -16.65
CA THR A 490 -3.15 -0.09 -16.56
C THR A 490 -2.59 0.25 -15.18
N SER A 491 -3.01 1.39 -14.60
CA SER A 491 -2.67 1.76 -13.23
C SER A 491 -3.25 0.78 -12.21
N PHE A 492 -4.53 0.41 -12.35
CA PHE A 492 -5.22 -0.53 -11.46
C PHE A 492 -4.57 -1.91 -11.47
N GLN A 493 -4.31 -2.46 -12.66
CA GLN A 493 -3.62 -3.74 -12.83
C GLN A 493 -2.20 -3.70 -12.27
N PHE A 494 -1.43 -2.65 -12.57
CA PHE A 494 -0.07 -2.52 -12.03
C PHE A 494 -0.04 -2.52 -10.50
N MET A 495 -0.98 -1.83 -9.86
CA MET A 495 -1.08 -1.81 -8.39
C MET A 495 -1.38 -3.20 -7.80
N GLN A 496 -2.27 -3.98 -8.43
CA GLN A 496 -2.62 -5.32 -7.95
C GLN A 496 -1.54 -6.36 -8.27
N GLU A 497 -1.04 -6.39 -9.51
CA GLU A 497 -0.19 -7.45 -10.03
C GLU A 497 1.31 -7.24 -9.74
N ASN A 498 1.79 -6.00 -9.73
CA ASN A 498 3.22 -5.71 -9.53
C ASN A 498 3.54 -5.27 -8.09
N LEU A 499 2.57 -4.73 -7.37
CA LEU A 499 2.77 -4.16 -6.03
C LEU A 499 1.93 -4.85 -4.94
N HIS A 500 1.08 -5.81 -5.32
CA HIS A 500 0.23 -6.59 -4.41
C HIS A 500 -0.64 -5.72 -3.49
N ILE A 501 -1.13 -4.59 -4.02
CA ILE A 501 -2.11 -3.75 -3.31
C ILE A 501 -3.51 -4.16 -3.74
N ASP A 502 -4.27 -4.72 -2.80
CA ASP A 502 -5.66 -5.11 -3.00
C ASP A 502 -6.56 -3.91 -3.29
N LEU A 503 -7.05 -3.82 -4.53
CA LEU A 503 -7.97 -2.78 -4.95
C LEU A 503 -9.40 -3.31 -5.09
N VAL A 504 -10.38 -2.44 -4.90
CA VAL A 504 -11.80 -2.81 -5.00
C VAL A 504 -12.29 -2.63 -6.43
N GLU A 505 -12.63 -3.73 -7.10
CA GLU A 505 -13.33 -3.68 -8.40
C GLU A 505 -14.77 -3.19 -8.26
N GLU A 506 -15.51 -3.72 -7.27
CA GLU A 506 -16.89 -3.31 -6.98
C GLU A 506 -17.25 -3.62 -5.53
N LEU A 507 -17.80 -2.63 -4.82
CA LEU A 507 -18.33 -2.78 -3.47
C LEU A 507 -19.57 -1.92 -3.28
N THR A 508 -20.70 -2.53 -2.88
CA THR A 508 -21.90 -1.77 -2.53
C THR A 508 -21.87 -1.38 -1.05
N VAL A 509 -21.81 -0.07 -0.77
CA VAL A 509 -21.86 0.49 0.59
C VAL A 509 -23.07 1.41 0.70
N ASN A 510 -24.00 1.10 1.61
CA ASN A 510 -25.22 1.89 1.84
C ASN A 510 -26.06 2.12 0.56
N GLY A 511 -26.03 1.18 -0.39
CA GLY A 511 -26.75 1.29 -1.67
C GLY A 511 -25.99 2.04 -2.78
N GLU A 512 -24.79 2.54 -2.51
CA GLU A 512 -23.90 3.14 -3.50
C GLU A 512 -22.82 2.15 -3.92
N VAL A 513 -22.63 1.99 -5.22
CA VAL A 513 -21.51 1.21 -5.78
C VAL A 513 -20.24 2.05 -5.71
N LYS A 514 -19.22 1.53 -5.04
CA LYS A 514 -17.87 2.09 -4.93
C LYS A 514 -16.86 1.17 -5.60
N ASN A 515 -15.82 1.77 -6.15
CA ASN A 515 -14.68 1.06 -6.73
C ASN A 515 -13.43 1.94 -6.67
N ASP A 516 -12.30 1.32 -6.96
CA ASP A 516 -10.98 1.95 -7.06
C ASP A 516 -10.56 2.24 -8.51
N TYR A 517 -11.54 2.20 -9.42
CA TYR A 517 -11.35 2.38 -10.85
C TYR A 517 -11.60 3.84 -11.26
N GLY A 518 -10.75 4.75 -10.80
CA GLY A 518 -10.92 6.17 -11.12
C GLY A 518 -9.79 7.09 -10.70
N ALA A 519 -9.79 8.30 -11.26
CA ALA A 519 -8.73 9.29 -11.01
C ALA A 519 -8.72 9.81 -9.56
N SER A 520 -9.88 9.88 -8.88
CA SER A 520 -9.91 10.23 -7.47
C SER A 520 -9.23 9.18 -6.60
N GLN A 521 -9.34 7.91 -6.98
CA GLN A 521 -8.82 6.75 -6.27
C GLN A 521 -7.32 6.60 -6.56
N LEU A 522 -6.93 6.41 -7.82
CA LEU A 522 -5.56 6.08 -8.21
C LEU A 522 -4.62 7.28 -8.29
N ALA A 523 -5.10 8.47 -8.69
CA ALA A 523 -4.22 9.65 -8.75
C ALA A 523 -4.18 10.46 -7.46
N LEU A 524 -5.22 10.39 -6.63
CA LEU A 524 -5.33 11.22 -5.42
C LEU A 524 -5.41 10.41 -4.11
N GLY A 525 -5.47 9.08 -4.19
CA GLY A 525 -5.46 8.18 -3.02
C GLY A 525 -6.77 8.11 -2.27
N GLY A 526 -7.89 8.42 -2.93
CA GLY A 526 -9.24 8.29 -2.38
C GLY A 526 -9.80 6.86 -2.44
N LEU A 527 -8.96 5.85 -2.16
CA LEU A 527 -9.32 4.44 -2.26
C LEU A 527 -10.51 4.07 -1.36
N THR A 528 -11.25 3.04 -1.76
CA THR A 528 -12.51 2.60 -1.18
C THR A 528 -12.30 1.97 0.19
N LYS A 529 -11.37 1.00 0.30
CA LYS A 529 -10.94 0.42 1.58
C LYS A 529 -9.72 1.14 2.16
N GLY A 530 -8.84 1.66 1.31
CA GLY A 530 -7.53 2.17 1.73
C GLY A 530 -6.45 1.09 1.62
N VAL A 531 -5.30 1.36 2.24
CA VAL A 531 -4.12 0.47 2.29
C VAL A 531 -3.63 0.36 3.73
N SER A 532 -2.95 -0.73 4.06
CA SER A 532 -2.26 -0.87 5.36
C SER A 532 -0.93 -0.12 5.36
N VAL A 533 -0.32 0.06 6.56
CA VAL A 533 1.03 0.64 6.65
C VAL A 533 2.07 -0.34 6.13
N MET A 534 1.84 -1.65 6.34
CA MET A 534 2.66 -2.74 5.80
C MET A 534 2.70 -2.71 4.27
N ASP A 535 1.55 -2.61 3.60
CA ASP A 535 1.44 -2.60 2.13
C ASP A 535 2.23 -1.41 1.55
N MET A 536 2.09 -0.24 2.18
CA MET A 536 2.78 0.97 1.74
C MET A 536 4.29 0.87 1.94
N ALA A 537 4.76 0.24 3.02
CA ALA A 537 6.19 0.01 3.22
C ALA A 537 6.74 -0.96 2.17
N ALA A 538 6.04 -2.08 1.93
CA ALA A 538 6.42 -3.09 0.95
C ALA A 538 6.45 -2.51 -0.47
N ALA A 539 5.38 -1.83 -0.89
CA ALA A 539 5.27 -1.25 -2.22
C ALA A 539 6.31 -0.14 -2.48
N TYR A 540 6.71 0.63 -1.47
CA TYR A 540 7.80 1.61 -1.63
C TYR A 540 9.19 0.99 -1.61
N SER A 541 9.36 -0.20 -1.00
CA SER A 541 10.66 -0.87 -0.90
C SER A 541 11.23 -1.28 -2.26
N VAL A 542 10.38 -1.34 -3.30
CA VAL A 542 10.81 -1.62 -4.68
C VAL A 542 11.76 -0.55 -5.21
N PHE A 543 11.61 0.71 -4.81
CA PHE A 543 12.39 1.82 -5.35
C PHE A 543 13.87 1.77 -4.95
N PRO A 544 14.25 1.60 -3.66
CA PRO A 544 15.63 1.39 -3.29
C PRO A 544 16.17 0.00 -3.66
N ARG A 545 15.29 -0.97 -3.98
CA ARG A 545 15.66 -2.35 -4.39
C ARG A 545 15.64 -2.54 -5.91
N ASP A 546 15.99 -1.51 -6.68
CA ASP A 546 16.14 -1.58 -8.13
C ASP A 546 14.93 -2.16 -8.89
N GLY A 547 13.72 -2.02 -8.32
CA GLY A 547 12.45 -2.47 -8.90
C GLY A 547 11.98 -3.85 -8.46
N LEU A 548 12.65 -4.47 -7.49
CA LEU A 548 12.29 -5.79 -6.97
C LEU A 548 11.32 -5.68 -5.78
N TYR A 549 10.14 -6.28 -5.93
CA TYR A 549 9.19 -6.51 -4.86
C TYR A 549 9.57 -7.75 -4.07
N VAL A 550 9.44 -7.66 -2.74
CA VAL A 550 9.58 -8.78 -1.82
C VAL A 550 8.44 -8.67 -0.83
N GLU A 551 7.70 -9.75 -0.63
CA GLU A 551 6.63 -9.81 0.37
C GLU A 551 7.22 -9.59 1.77
N PRO A 552 6.65 -8.66 2.57
CA PRO A 552 7.20 -8.31 3.87
C PRO A 552 7.02 -9.46 4.86
N LYS A 553 8.12 -9.91 5.48
CA LYS A 553 8.10 -11.01 6.46
C LYS A 553 8.62 -10.61 7.83
N THR A 554 7.95 -11.05 8.88
CA THR A 554 8.34 -10.81 10.28
C THR A 554 9.20 -11.94 10.87
N TYR A 555 9.25 -13.09 10.20
CA TYR A 555 10.09 -14.23 10.57
C TYR A 555 10.61 -14.98 9.33
N THR A 556 11.68 -15.73 9.51
CA THR A 556 12.34 -16.51 8.44
C THR A 556 12.09 -18.01 8.53
N LYS A 557 11.99 -18.55 9.74
CA LYS A 557 11.86 -20.00 9.96
C LYS A 557 11.11 -20.28 11.26
N VAL A 558 10.36 -21.37 11.31
CA VAL A 558 9.80 -21.94 12.54
C VAL A 558 10.16 -23.41 12.60
N THR A 559 10.78 -23.82 13.71
CA THR A 559 11.20 -25.20 13.92
C THR A 559 10.72 -25.73 15.26
N ARG A 560 10.76 -27.05 15.43
CA ARG A 560 10.58 -27.73 16.72
C ARG A 560 11.63 -28.81 16.86
N GLU A 561 11.96 -29.16 18.09
CA GLU A 561 12.77 -30.35 18.38
C GLU A 561 11.86 -31.53 18.75
N VAL A 562 11.96 -32.63 18.00
CA VAL A 562 11.24 -33.89 18.24
C VAL A 562 12.26 -35.01 18.34
N ASP A 563 12.30 -35.71 19.48
CA ASP A 563 13.25 -36.80 19.75
C ASP A 563 14.74 -36.43 19.50
N GLY A 564 15.10 -35.17 19.76
CA GLY A 564 16.45 -34.63 19.54
C GLY A 564 16.78 -34.31 18.08
N VAL A 565 15.79 -34.31 17.18
CA VAL A 565 15.92 -33.91 15.78
C VAL A 565 15.15 -32.61 15.55
N GLU A 566 15.79 -31.64 14.86
CA GLU A 566 15.13 -30.40 14.45
C GLU A 566 14.23 -30.67 13.24
N GLU A 567 12.94 -30.39 13.41
CA GLU A 567 11.90 -30.44 12.40
C GLU A 567 11.56 -29.01 11.97
N VAL A 568 11.47 -28.77 10.65
CA VAL A 568 11.10 -27.46 10.09
C VAL A 568 9.61 -27.43 9.80
N LEU A 569 8.86 -26.58 10.53
CA LEU A 569 7.42 -26.45 10.36
C LEU A 569 7.06 -25.38 9.34
N LEU A 570 7.76 -24.25 9.35
CA LEU A 570 7.59 -23.13 8.40
C LEU A 570 8.97 -22.67 7.95
N ASP A 571 9.12 -22.39 6.65
CA ASP A 571 10.38 -21.97 6.05
C ASP A 571 10.14 -20.86 5.04
N ASN A 572 10.35 -19.64 5.51
CA ASN A 572 10.30 -18.40 4.75
C ASN A 572 11.72 -17.86 4.52
N THR A 573 12.74 -18.73 4.51
CA THR A 573 14.14 -18.31 4.29
C THR A 573 14.39 -17.96 2.83
N ALA A 574 13.69 -18.63 1.90
CA ALA A 574 13.69 -18.26 0.49
C ALA A 574 13.22 -16.81 0.34
N ASN A 575 14.01 -16.02 -0.38
CA ASN A 575 13.61 -14.69 -0.81
C ASN A 575 13.37 -14.81 -2.32
N GLU A 576 12.12 -14.73 -2.75
CA GLU A 576 11.72 -14.85 -4.15
C GLU A 576 11.30 -13.47 -4.67
N PRO A 577 12.27 -12.58 -4.98
CA PRO A 577 11.95 -11.24 -5.43
C PRO A 577 11.26 -11.27 -6.79
N GLU A 578 10.18 -10.49 -6.90
CA GLU A 578 9.43 -10.30 -8.13
C GLU A 578 9.82 -8.99 -8.80
N VAL A 579 9.92 -8.99 -10.13
CA VAL A 579 10.25 -7.77 -10.87
C VAL A 579 9.00 -6.91 -11.01
N ALA A 580 8.89 -5.85 -10.21
CA ALA A 580 7.80 -4.88 -10.27
C ALA A 580 8.09 -3.73 -11.25
N LEU A 581 9.35 -3.30 -11.33
CA LEU A 581 9.81 -2.20 -12.17
C LEU A 581 11.17 -2.51 -12.80
N SER A 582 11.47 -1.88 -13.94
CA SER A 582 12.83 -1.88 -14.47
C SER A 582 13.79 -1.03 -13.61
N THR A 583 15.08 -1.37 -13.63
CA THR A 583 16.13 -0.58 -12.95
C THR A 583 16.19 0.87 -13.46
N LYS A 584 15.88 1.09 -14.74
CA LYS A 584 15.72 2.41 -15.37
C LYS A 584 14.63 3.23 -14.68
N THR A 585 13.44 2.65 -14.52
CA THR A 585 12.30 3.33 -13.88
C THR A 585 12.56 3.57 -12.41
N SER A 586 13.09 2.59 -11.67
CA SER A 586 13.43 2.73 -10.26
C SER A 586 14.41 3.88 -10.03
N TRP A 587 15.44 4.00 -10.90
CA TRP A 587 16.36 5.14 -10.84
C TRP A 587 15.65 6.49 -11.08
N TYR A 588 14.79 6.60 -12.09
CA TYR A 588 14.01 7.82 -12.31
C TYR A 588 13.13 8.20 -11.13
N VAL A 589 12.40 7.23 -10.57
CA VAL A 589 11.54 7.47 -9.41
C VAL A 589 12.38 7.90 -8.21
N ASN A 590 13.53 7.28 -7.96
CA ASN A 590 14.47 7.68 -6.91
C ASN A 590 14.94 9.14 -7.09
N GLU A 591 15.37 9.53 -8.30
CA GLU A 591 15.78 10.91 -8.59
C GLU A 591 14.66 11.93 -8.36
N LEU A 592 13.44 11.60 -8.78
CA LEU A 592 12.26 12.46 -8.62
C LEU A 592 11.85 12.58 -7.13
N LEU A 593 11.84 11.48 -6.39
CA LEU A 593 11.43 11.44 -4.98
C LEU A 593 12.48 12.04 -4.03
N LYS A 594 13.78 12.03 -4.38
CA LYS A 594 14.78 12.85 -3.69
C LYS A 594 14.41 14.34 -3.72
N GLY A 595 13.83 14.81 -4.83
CA GLY A 595 13.36 16.19 -4.99
C GLY A 595 12.24 16.60 -4.02
N VAL A 596 11.48 15.64 -3.48
CA VAL A 596 10.43 15.88 -2.48
C VAL A 596 11.04 16.22 -1.11
N VAL A 597 12.24 15.69 -0.83
CA VAL A 597 12.89 15.75 0.49
C VAL A 597 14.04 16.76 0.52
N ASN A 598 14.83 16.88 -0.54
CA ASN A 598 16.07 17.65 -0.51
C ASN A 598 15.91 19.19 -0.49
N GLY A 599 14.69 19.70 -0.61
CA GLY A 599 14.42 21.15 -0.59
C GLY A 599 14.85 21.92 -1.84
N LYS A 600 15.25 21.23 -2.93
CA LYS A 600 15.63 21.85 -4.20
C LYS A 600 14.51 22.68 -4.82
N TYR A 601 13.25 22.27 -4.62
CA TYR A 601 12.09 22.92 -5.20
C TYR A 601 11.29 23.68 -4.14
N SER A 602 10.93 24.93 -4.44
CA SER A 602 10.09 25.75 -3.56
C SER A 602 8.72 25.10 -3.35
N GLY A 603 8.36 24.87 -2.10
CA GLY A 603 7.10 24.20 -1.71
C GLY A 603 7.19 22.66 -1.69
N ALA A 604 8.39 22.08 -1.78
CA ALA A 604 8.58 20.63 -1.64
C ALA A 604 7.96 20.11 -0.32
N THR A 605 7.19 19.03 -0.40
CA THR A 605 6.30 18.64 0.71
C THR A 605 6.97 17.83 1.83
N GLY A 606 8.15 17.26 1.59
CA GLY A 606 8.78 16.28 2.49
C GLY A 606 10.09 16.73 3.12
N THR A 607 10.43 18.03 3.08
CA THR A 607 11.75 18.54 3.50
C THR A 607 12.10 18.25 4.96
N ALA A 608 11.10 18.13 5.84
CA ALA A 608 11.31 17.77 7.24
C ALA A 608 11.86 16.34 7.43
N ALA A 609 11.84 15.49 6.40
CA ALA A 609 12.37 14.12 6.42
C ALA A 609 13.89 14.04 6.19
N GLN A 610 14.57 15.16 5.93
CA GLN A 610 16.02 15.15 5.71
C GLN A 610 16.75 14.57 6.93
N LEU A 611 17.68 13.65 6.64
CA LEU A 611 18.62 13.08 7.60
C LEU A 611 20.01 13.66 7.33
N SER A 612 20.74 14.00 8.39
CA SER A 612 22.08 14.57 8.25
C SER A 612 23.03 13.56 7.62
N GLY A 613 23.69 13.93 6.52
CA GLY A 613 24.68 13.07 5.87
C GLY A 613 24.10 11.81 5.23
N MET A 614 22.80 11.73 4.95
CA MET A 614 22.18 10.54 4.33
C MET A 614 21.26 10.93 3.16
N THR A 615 21.35 10.18 2.07
CA THR A 615 20.46 10.33 0.93
C THR A 615 19.09 9.75 1.27
N VAL A 616 18.06 10.60 1.17
CA VAL A 616 16.67 10.24 1.47
C VAL A 616 15.78 10.55 0.28
N ALA A 617 14.87 9.62 -0.03
CA ALA A 617 13.76 9.83 -0.93
C ALA A 617 12.45 9.46 -0.24
N GLY A 618 11.34 10.01 -0.69
CA GLY A 618 10.05 9.68 -0.09
C GLY A 618 8.91 10.56 -0.58
N LYS A 619 7.72 10.29 -0.05
CA LYS A 619 6.50 11.00 -0.43
C LYS A 619 5.56 11.18 0.75
N THR A 620 5.02 12.40 0.85
CA THR A 620 3.91 12.71 1.75
C THR A 620 2.56 12.35 1.15
N GLY A 621 1.64 11.92 2.01
CA GLY A 621 0.22 11.72 1.71
C GLY A 621 -0.68 12.49 2.67
N SER A 622 -1.82 12.95 2.16
CA SER A 622 -2.85 13.65 2.93
C SER A 622 -4.19 13.50 2.22
N THR A 623 -5.23 13.16 2.98
CA THR A 623 -6.60 13.08 2.45
C THR A 623 -7.24 14.47 2.38
N ASN A 624 -8.24 14.64 1.51
CA ASN A 624 -8.95 15.92 1.35
C ASN A 624 -9.67 16.37 2.65
N THR A 625 -10.18 15.40 3.43
CA THR A 625 -10.79 15.64 4.75
C THR A 625 -9.74 15.89 5.84
N ASN A 626 -8.47 15.58 5.55
CA ASN A 626 -7.34 15.64 6.45
C ASN A 626 -7.48 14.70 7.66
N ASN A 627 -8.15 13.55 7.44
CA ASN A 627 -8.32 12.51 8.46
C ASN A 627 -7.09 11.61 8.58
N ASP A 628 -6.32 11.50 7.50
CA ASP A 628 -5.18 10.60 7.38
C ASP A 628 -3.98 11.39 6.83
N ARG A 629 -2.85 11.23 7.50
CA ARG A 629 -1.57 11.82 7.15
C ARG A 629 -0.54 10.71 7.00
N TRP A 630 0.19 10.75 5.89
CA TRP A 630 1.17 9.73 5.56
C TRP A 630 2.53 10.34 5.25
N PHE A 631 3.56 9.58 5.56
CA PHE A 631 4.85 9.72 4.92
C PHE A 631 5.45 8.34 4.71
N VAL A 632 5.89 8.07 3.47
CA VAL A 632 6.65 6.86 3.16
C VAL A 632 7.97 7.32 2.60
N GLY A 633 9.05 6.98 3.30
CA GLY A 633 10.39 7.44 2.99
C GLY A 633 11.39 6.31 3.16
N TYR A 634 12.48 6.41 2.40
CA TYR A 634 13.48 5.36 2.33
C TYR A 634 14.88 5.91 2.07
N THR A 635 15.84 5.11 2.48
CA THR A 635 17.26 5.20 2.15
C THR A 635 17.68 3.86 1.52
N PRO A 636 18.92 3.68 1.06
CA PRO A 636 19.41 2.36 0.65
C PRO A 636 19.47 1.32 1.78
N TYR A 637 19.30 1.73 3.04
CA TYR A 637 19.32 0.84 4.20
C TYR A 637 17.93 0.43 4.65
N TYR A 638 16.96 1.35 4.65
CA TYR A 638 15.64 1.08 5.21
C TYR A 638 14.54 1.79 4.45
N THR A 639 13.38 1.14 4.34
CA THR A 639 12.12 1.76 3.91
C THR A 639 11.17 1.80 5.08
N ALA A 640 10.59 2.97 5.38
CA ALA A 640 9.60 3.10 6.44
C ALA A 640 8.36 3.86 6.00
N ALA A 641 7.19 3.30 6.31
CA ALA A 641 5.89 3.93 6.14
C ALA A 641 5.33 4.35 7.49
N VAL A 642 4.83 5.58 7.57
CA VAL A 642 4.17 6.12 8.77
C VAL A 642 2.79 6.64 8.40
N TRP A 643 1.79 6.18 9.14
CA TRP A 643 0.43 6.74 9.14
C TRP A 643 0.16 7.47 10.46
N VAL A 644 -0.58 8.58 10.38
CA VAL A 644 -1.11 9.34 11.51
C VAL A 644 -2.58 9.64 11.27
N GLY A 645 -3.43 9.34 12.26
CA GLY A 645 -4.88 9.53 12.19
C GLY A 645 -5.58 9.21 13.50
N TYR A 646 -6.90 9.34 13.51
CA TYR A 646 -7.71 8.91 14.65
C TYR A 646 -8.29 7.52 14.39
N LYS A 647 -8.56 6.75 15.47
CA LYS A 647 -9.15 5.40 15.38
C LYS A 647 -10.42 5.43 14.52
N ASN A 648 -11.34 6.36 14.81
CA ASN A 648 -12.44 6.68 13.90
C ASN A 648 -12.05 7.91 13.06
N PRO A 649 -12.22 7.87 11.72
CA PRO A 649 -11.78 8.96 10.84
C PRO A 649 -12.34 10.33 11.26
N GLU A 650 -11.45 11.23 11.66
CA GLU A 650 -11.77 12.61 12.03
C GLU A 650 -10.65 13.54 11.59
N ARG A 651 -10.98 14.81 11.33
CA ARG A 651 -10.03 15.79 10.82
C ARG A 651 -8.92 16.07 11.84
N ILE A 652 -7.67 15.92 11.40
CA ILE A 652 -6.48 16.31 12.16
C ILE A 652 -6.30 17.82 12.07
N TYR A 653 -6.11 18.47 13.23
CA TYR A 653 -5.72 19.88 13.31
C TYR A 653 -4.27 19.97 13.82
N TYR A 654 -3.33 20.15 12.90
CA TYR A 654 -1.90 20.23 13.19
C TYR A 654 -1.23 21.32 12.36
N SER A 655 -0.52 22.25 13.00
CA SER A 655 0.08 23.42 12.36
C SER A 655 1.53 23.23 11.96
N ASN A 656 2.24 22.24 12.52
CA ASN A 656 3.70 22.11 12.38
C ASN A 656 4.09 21.20 11.21
N GLY A 657 3.40 21.32 10.08
CA GLY A 657 3.64 20.52 8.88
C GLY A 657 2.87 19.19 8.86
N ASN A 658 3.52 18.12 8.37
CA ASN A 658 2.92 16.78 8.32
C ASN A 658 3.45 15.93 9.49
N PRO A 659 2.61 15.53 10.46
CA PRO A 659 3.05 14.81 11.65
C PRO A 659 3.67 13.45 11.34
N ALA A 660 3.27 12.79 10.23
CA ALA A 660 3.86 11.52 9.82
C ALA A 660 5.34 11.67 9.43
N VAL A 661 5.72 12.80 8.81
CA VAL A 661 7.12 13.10 8.48
C VAL A 661 7.95 13.29 9.76
N THR A 662 7.38 13.97 10.76
CA THR A 662 8.04 14.20 12.05
C THR A 662 8.31 12.89 12.79
N LEU A 663 7.32 12.00 12.88
CA LEU A 663 7.49 10.69 13.51
C LEU A 663 8.46 9.80 12.73
N TRP A 664 8.36 9.78 11.39
CA TRP A 664 9.32 9.06 10.55
C TRP A 664 10.75 9.51 10.84
N ARG A 665 11.02 10.82 10.88
CA ARG A 665 12.37 11.32 11.15
C ARG A 665 12.84 11.00 12.57
N LYS A 666 11.94 11.03 13.57
CA LYS A 666 12.29 10.69 14.96
C LYS A 666 12.76 9.25 15.11
N VAL A 667 12.22 8.31 14.33
CA VAL A 667 12.67 6.91 14.29
C VAL A 667 13.89 6.74 13.40
N MET A 668 13.85 7.33 12.20
CA MET A 668 14.86 7.06 11.17
C MET A 668 16.18 7.77 11.44
N ALA A 669 16.21 8.91 12.14
CA ALA A 669 17.46 9.61 12.42
C ALA A 669 18.41 8.82 13.36
N PRO A 670 17.96 8.28 14.51
CA PRO A 670 18.81 7.44 15.36
C PRO A 670 19.36 6.19 14.65
N ILE A 671 18.52 5.46 13.90
CA ILE A 671 18.96 4.21 13.24
C ILE A 671 19.88 4.44 12.03
N HIS A 672 20.07 5.70 11.61
CA HIS A 672 21.02 6.08 10.57
C HIS A 672 22.27 6.79 11.14
N GLU A 673 22.36 6.96 12.47
CA GLU A 673 23.53 7.61 13.08
C GLU A 673 24.79 6.77 12.84
N GLY A 674 25.84 7.41 12.32
CA GLY A 674 27.12 6.74 12.02
C GLY A 674 27.14 5.90 10.73
N LEU A 675 26.02 5.75 10.01
CA LEU A 675 26.00 5.07 8.71
C LEU A 675 26.62 5.95 7.62
N GLU A 676 27.34 5.32 6.68
CA GLU A 676 27.86 5.99 5.50
C GLU A 676 26.72 6.48 4.59
N ASN A 677 26.87 7.67 4.00
CA ASN A 677 25.95 8.15 2.99
C ASN A 677 25.97 7.24 1.75
N LYS A 678 24.93 6.44 1.55
CA LYS A 678 24.72 5.67 0.32
C LYS A 678 23.73 6.39 -0.58
N GLY A 679 24.08 6.51 -1.87
CA GLY A 679 23.12 6.86 -2.91
C GLY A 679 22.36 5.63 -3.41
N PHE A 680 21.29 5.85 -4.16
CA PHE A 680 20.60 4.79 -4.90
C PHE A 680 21.44 4.35 -6.11
N THR A 681 21.29 3.09 -6.54
CA THR A 681 22.01 2.54 -7.69
C THR A 681 21.75 3.41 -8.93
N LYS A 682 22.83 3.94 -9.51
CA LYS A 682 22.77 4.70 -10.77
C LYS A 682 23.15 3.77 -11.94
N PRO A 683 22.20 3.40 -12.82
CA PRO A 683 22.51 2.61 -14.01
C PRO A 683 23.37 3.41 -15.01
N GLY A 684 24.18 2.69 -15.79
CA GLY A 684 24.95 3.26 -16.90
C GLY A 684 24.05 3.69 -18.07
N GLY A 685 24.58 4.50 -18.99
CA GLY A 685 23.85 4.90 -20.21
C GLY A 685 22.97 6.15 -20.08
N THR A 686 23.15 6.91 -18.99
CA THR A 686 22.48 8.21 -18.82
C THR A 686 23.27 9.36 -19.45
N THR A 687 22.55 10.39 -19.92
CA THR A 687 23.08 11.63 -20.48
C THR A 687 22.33 12.82 -19.88
N THR A 688 22.97 13.98 -19.84
CA THR A 688 22.35 15.24 -19.40
C THR A 688 22.02 16.10 -20.62
N VAL A 689 20.78 16.58 -20.70
CA VAL A 689 20.29 17.41 -21.80
C VAL A 689 19.64 18.69 -21.26
N GLN A 690 19.81 19.79 -21.99
CA GLN A 690 19.10 21.05 -21.71
C GLN A 690 17.71 21.00 -22.37
N ILE A 691 16.67 21.05 -21.54
CA ILE A 691 15.27 21.05 -21.99
C ILE A 691 14.55 22.32 -21.54
N CYS A 692 13.47 22.64 -22.22
CA CYS A 692 12.52 23.66 -21.81
C CYS A 692 11.63 23.12 -20.69
N GLN A 693 11.61 23.77 -19.53
CA GLN A 693 10.84 23.32 -18.37
C GLN A 693 9.31 23.37 -18.56
N ASP A 694 8.81 24.15 -19.53
CA ASP A 694 7.36 24.24 -19.82
C ASP A 694 6.90 23.19 -20.84
N SER A 695 7.73 22.86 -21.84
CA SER A 695 7.36 21.91 -22.92
C SER A 695 7.90 20.50 -22.72
N GLY A 696 8.98 20.34 -21.95
CA GLY A 696 9.71 19.09 -21.82
C GLY A 696 10.57 18.70 -23.03
N LEU A 697 10.57 19.51 -24.10
CA LEU A 697 11.38 19.30 -25.30
C LEU A 697 12.73 20.02 -25.20
N ARG A 698 13.65 19.79 -26.16
CA ARG A 698 14.97 20.46 -26.15
C ARG A 698 14.81 21.98 -26.12
N ALA A 699 15.60 22.63 -25.27
CA ALA A 699 15.52 24.08 -25.12
C ALA A 699 15.97 24.83 -26.39
N THR A 700 15.36 25.99 -26.63
CA THR A 700 15.75 26.95 -27.67
C THR A 700 16.17 28.29 -27.03
N GLU A 701 16.69 29.21 -27.83
CA GLU A 701 17.04 30.58 -27.37
C GLU A 701 15.80 31.32 -26.84
N ALA A 702 14.64 31.14 -27.48
CA ALA A 702 13.36 31.65 -26.99
C ALA A 702 13.06 31.18 -25.55
N CYS A 703 13.36 29.93 -25.19
CA CYS A 703 13.18 29.45 -23.82
C CYS A 703 14.09 30.19 -22.82
N ALA A 704 15.32 30.54 -23.22
CA ALA A 704 16.25 31.28 -22.37
C ALA A 704 15.84 32.74 -22.20
N ALA A 705 15.16 33.31 -23.21
CA ALA A 705 14.72 34.70 -23.27
C ALA A 705 13.31 34.94 -22.69
N ASP A 706 12.74 34.00 -21.94
CA ASP A 706 11.41 34.15 -21.34
C ASP A 706 11.35 35.26 -20.28
N PRO A 707 10.28 36.08 -20.26
CA PRO A 707 10.13 37.19 -19.31
C PRO A 707 10.07 36.76 -17.84
N ARG A 708 9.73 35.50 -17.54
CA ARG A 708 9.73 34.91 -16.19
C ARG A 708 11.14 34.46 -15.74
N GLY A 709 12.16 34.69 -16.57
CA GLY A 709 13.51 34.14 -16.43
C GLY A 709 13.69 32.85 -17.25
N SER A 710 14.95 32.48 -17.48
CA SER A 710 15.31 31.34 -18.35
C SER A 710 14.51 30.09 -18.00
N ARG A 711 13.83 29.55 -19.02
CA ARG A 711 13.05 28.30 -18.93
C ARG A 711 13.89 27.07 -19.25
N VAL A 712 15.20 27.22 -19.38
CA VAL A 712 16.13 26.13 -19.68
C VAL A 712 16.56 25.44 -18.39
N ILE A 713 16.36 24.12 -18.32
CA ILE A 713 16.80 23.28 -17.20
C ILE A 713 17.60 22.08 -17.71
N SER A 714 18.56 21.61 -16.90
CA SER A 714 19.31 20.38 -17.17
C SER A 714 18.61 19.19 -16.55
N VAL A 715 18.32 18.18 -17.36
CA VAL A 715 17.73 16.91 -16.90
C VAL A 715 18.62 15.76 -17.33
N THR A 716 18.91 14.85 -16.40
CA THR A 716 19.65 13.64 -16.67
C THR A 716 18.68 12.50 -16.91
N MET A 717 18.80 11.83 -18.06
CA MET A 717 17.92 10.74 -18.49
C MET A 717 18.68 9.73 -19.34
N PHE A 718 18.09 8.58 -19.62
CA PHE A 718 18.65 7.62 -20.57
C PHE A 718 18.57 8.17 -22.00
N ALA A 719 19.53 7.78 -22.83
CA ALA A 719 19.70 8.35 -24.17
C ALA A 719 18.50 8.14 -25.10
N ASP A 720 17.76 7.04 -24.93
CA ASP A 720 16.53 6.70 -25.65
C ASP A 720 15.33 7.58 -25.26
N ASP A 721 15.34 8.16 -24.06
CA ASP A 721 14.27 9.06 -23.58
C ASP A 721 14.53 10.54 -23.88
N VAL A 722 15.68 10.86 -24.48
CA VAL A 722 16.01 12.24 -24.82
C VAL A 722 15.08 12.72 -25.92
N PRO A 723 14.34 13.84 -25.72
CA PRO A 723 13.41 14.33 -26.73
C PRO A 723 14.16 14.63 -28.04
N ALA A 724 13.62 14.15 -29.15
CA ALA A 724 14.19 14.39 -30.48
C ALA A 724 13.93 15.83 -30.94
N GLU A 725 12.78 16.39 -30.57
CA GLU A 725 12.31 17.70 -31.00
C GLU A 725 12.76 18.83 -30.05
N SER A 726 12.77 20.04 -30.60
CA SER A 726 13.01 21.29 -29.87
C SER A 726 11.69 21.96 -29.50
N CYS A 727 11.72 22.77 -28.45
CA CYS A 727 10.56 23.49 -27.95
C CYS A 727 9.93 24.36 -29.05
N ALA A 728 8.66 24.08 -29.34
CA ALA A 728 7.82 24.92 -30.20
C ALA A 728 6.83 25.79 -29.39
N LEU A 729 6.76 25.63 -28.07
CA LEU A 729 5.85 26.39 -27.20
C LEU A 729 6.35 27.81 -26.90
N HIS A 730 7.64 28.11 -27.07
CA HIS A 730 8.14 29.47 -26.90
C HIS A 730 8.32 30.13 -28.27
N LYS A 731 7.58 31.21 -28.49
CA LYS A 731 7.63 32.03 -29.69
C LYS A 731 8.43 33.29 -29.43
N GLU A 732 9.30 33.67 -30.35
CA GLU A 732 10.02 34.95 -30.28
C GLU A 732 9.12 36.10 -30.72
N VAL A 733 9.12 37.18 -29.93
CA VAL A 733 8.37 38.41 -30.23
C VAL A 733 9.22 39.63 -29.89
N GLU A 734 9.04 40.71 -30.64
CA GLU A 734 9.63 42.01 -30.32
C GLU A 734 8.72 42.78 -29.36
N VAL A 735 9.27 43.27 -28.25
CA VAL A 735 8.57 44.11 -27.27
C VAL A 735 9.31 45.42 -27.03
N CYS A 736 8.60 46.45 -26.58
CA CYS A 736 9.17 47.77 -26.30
C CYS A 736 9.39 47.98 -24.79
N THR A 737 10.65 47.98 -24.33
CA THR A 737 11.03 48.10 -22.91
C THR A 737 10.60 49.42 -22.26
N ALA A 738 10.33 50.46 -23.05
CA ALA A 738 9.78 51.74 -22.58
C ALA A 738 8.25 51.71 -22.33
N SER A 739 7.57 50.58 -22.55
CA SER A 739 6.11 50.44 -22.45
C SER A 739 5.75 49.18 -21.65
N PRO A 740 5.93 49.18 -20.31
CA PRO A 740 5.62 48.03 -19.46
C PRO A 740 4.13 47.70 -19.46
N VAL A 741 3.79 46.41 -19.39
CA VAL A 741 2.42 45.95 -19.19
C VAL A 741 2.09 46.03 -17.70
N VAL A 742 0.94 46.62 -17.37
CA VAL A 742 0.47 46.74 -15.98
C VAL A 742 -0.61 45.70 -15.67
N GLY A 743 -0.53 45.12 -14.48
CA GLY A 743 -1.52 44.18 -13.97
C GLY A 743 -2.81 44.87 -13.54
N SER A 744 -3.80 44.07 -13.13
CA SER A 744 -5.07 44.57 -12.60
C SER A 744 -4.93 45.37 -11.28
N ASP A 745 -3.80 45.20 -10.59
CA ASP A 745 -3.41 45.93 -9.40
C ASP A 745 -2.73 47.29 -9.71
N GLY A 746 -2.47 47.59 -10.99
CA GLY A 746 -1.81 48.81 -11.44
C GLY A 746 -0.29 48.74 -11.43
N GLU A 747 0.30 47.63 -11.00
CA GLU A 747 1.75 47.43 -10.95
C GLU A 747 2.28 46.81 -12.24
N ALA A 748 3.52 47.13 -12.61
CA ALA A 748 4.15 46.54 -13.79
C ALA A 748 4.36 45.03 -13.60
N ILE A 749 3.90 44.24 -14.56
CA ILE A 749 4.17 42.79 -14.59
C ILE A 749 5.63 42.60 -14.96
N SER A 750 6.39 41.95 -14.06
CA SER A 750 7.83 41.78 -14.21
C SER A 750 8.21 41.17 -15.57
N GLY A 751 9.12 41.83 -16.28
CA GLY A 751 9.65 41.35 -17.56
C GLY A 751 8.70 41.46 -18.75
N LEU A 752 7.46 41.92 -18.56
CA LEU A 752 6.44 41.97 -19.62
C LEU A 752 6.22 43.40 -20.13
N TYR A 753 6.29 43.56 -21.45
CA TYR A 753 6.19 44.84 -22.15
C TYR A 753 5.30 44.69 -23.39
N HIS A 754 4.63 45.77 -23.80
CA HIS A 754 3.76 45.74 -25.00
C HIS A 754 4.56 45.37 -26.25
N LEU A 755 3.87 44.75 -27.23
CA LEU A 755 4.47 44.40 -28.52
C LEU A 755 5.05 45.65 -29.20
N ALA A 756 6.25 45.54 -29.75
CA ALA A 756 6.90 46.66 -30.42
C ALA A 756 6.07 47.09 -31.64
N GLY A 757 5.78 48.40 -31.72
CA GLY A 757 5.15 49.01 -32.88
C GLY A 757 6.18 49.46 -33.93
N GLU A 758 5.69 49.99 -35.05
CA GLU A 758 6.54 50.51 -36.14
C GLU A 758 7.49 51.62 -35.67
N PHE A 759 7.05 52.47 -34.73
CA PHE A 759 7.81 53.63 -34.26
C PHE A 759 8.73 53.34 -33.07
N CYS A 760 8.77 52.11 -32.56
CA CYS A 760 9.67 51.77 -31.48
C CYS A 760 11.13 51.75 -31.98
N PRO A 761 12.06 52.48 -31.34
CA PRO A 761 13.44 52.52 -31.77
C PRO A 761 14.12 51.16 -31.55
N ARG A 762 14.67 50.57 -32.62
CA ARG A 762 15.42 49.30 -32.55
C ARG A 762 16.89 49.50 -32.18
N GLU A 763 17.43 50.68 -32.48
CA GLU A 763 18.81 51.05 -32.22
C GLU A 763 18.87 52.55 -31.89
N ALA A 764 20.02 52.99 -31.37
CA ALA A 764 20.29 54.41 -31.17
C ALA A 764 20.28 55.15 -32.52
N ASN A 765 19.75 56.37 -32.53
CA ASN A 765 19.71 57.23 -33.71
C ASN A 765 19.86 58.70 -33.29
N GLU A 766 21.09 59.19 -33.32
CA GLU A 766 21.45 60.55 -32.90
C GLU A 766 20.69 61.63 -33.69
N ALA A 767 20.45 61.41 -34.99
CA ALA A 767 19.73 62.36 -35.84
C ALA A 767 18.24 62.52 -35.45
N LEU A 768 17.69 61.55 -34.72
CA LEU A 768 16.32 61.57 -34.19
C LEU A 768 16.29 61.78 -32.66
N GLY A 769 17.44 62.07 -32.04
CA GLY A 769 17.55 62.23 -30.58
C GLY A 769 17.35 60.94 -29.77
N ILE A 770 17.46 59.76 -30.41
CA ILE A 770 17.30 58.47 -29.76
C ILE A 770 18.66 57.99 -29.24
N THR A 771 18.82 57.91 -27.92
CA THR A 771 20.08 57.52 -27.27
C THR A 771 20.31 56.01 -27.23
N GLU A 772 19.24 55.21 -27.20
CA GLU A 772 19.31 53.75 -27.19
C GLU A 772 18.04 53.12 -27.80
N GLY A 773 18.16 51.89 -28.30
CA GLY A 773 17.02 51.11 -28.77
C GLY A 773 16.16 50.62 -27.59
N THR A 774 14.84 50.67 -27.74
CA THR A 774 13.87 50.18 -26.76
C THR A 774 13.24 48.85 -27.18
N VAL A 775 13.46 48.39 -28.41
CA VAL A 775 12.97 47.09 -28.87
C VAL A 775 13.87 45.97 -28.37
N LYS A 776 13.27 44.96 -27.75
CA LYS A 776 13.93 43.73 -27.29
C LYS A 776 13.19 42.52 -27.81
N THR A 777 13.91 41.51 -28.29
CA THR A 777 13.33 40.19 -28.56
C THR A 777 13.24 39.39 -27.26
N ILE A 778 12.05 38.86 -26.97
CA ILE A 778 11.81 37.93 -25.86
C ILE A 778 11.19 36.66 -26.40
N GLY A 779 11.36 35.54 -25.69
CA GLY A 779 10.54 34.36 -25.91
C GLY A 779 9.28 34.43 -25.06
N ILE A 780 8.12 34.10 -25.61
CA ILE A 780 6.86 34.08 -24.86
C ILE A 780 6.10 32.78 -25.13
N LEU A 781 5.38 32.32 -24.12
CA LEU A 781 4.71 31.03 -24.14
C LEU A 781 3.45 31.09 -25.03
N ASP A 782 3.53 30.50 -26.22
CA ASP A 782 2.41 30.32 -27.16
C ASP A 782 1.65 29.03 -26.83
N TYR A 783 1.00 29.03 -25.66
CA TYR A 783 0.21 27.92 -25.15
C TYR A 783 -1.23 28.37 -24.92
N SER A 784 -2.19 27.63 -25.49
CA SER A 784 -3.61 27.87 -25.27
C SER A 784 -4.11 26.98 -24.14
N ARG A 785 -4.66 27.61 -23.09
CA ARG A 785 -5.24 26.92 -21.95
C ARG A 785 -6.76 27.05 -21.96
N GLU A 786 -7.44 25.92 -21.95
CA GLU A 786 -8.89 25.90 -21.76
C GLU A 786 -9.25 26.30 -20.32
N SER A 787 -10.17 27.24 -20.17
CA SER A 787 -10.61 27.70 -18.85
C SER A 787 -11.49 26.65 -18.17
N VAL A 788 -11.15 26.28 -16.94
CA VAL A 788 -11.88 25.27 -16.17
C VAL A 788 -12.38 25.89 -14.87
N GLY A 789 -13.70 26.06 -14.77
CA GLY A 789 -14.36 26.55 -13.56
C GLY A 789 -13.89 27.95 -13.10
N GLY A 790 -13.42 28.79 -14.03
CA GLY A 790 -12.90 30.12 -13.73
C GLY A 790 -11.55 30.15 -12.99
N ALA A 791 -10.83 29.03 -12.94
CA ALA A 791 -9.51 28.97 -12.31
C ALA A 791 -8.47 29.82 -13.06
N THR A 792 -7.45 30.30 -12.36
CA THR A 792 -6.31 31.03 -12.94
C THR A 792 -5.00 30.33 -12.59
N ALA A 793 -4.02 30.41 -13.48
CA ALA A 793 -2.67 29.91 -13.27
C ALA A 793 -1.68 31.06 -13.14
N ARG A 794 -0.56 30.83 -12.44
CA ARG A 794 0.49 31.85 -12.27
C ARG A 794 1.13 32.29 -13.58
N ASP A 795 1.17 31.43 -14.59
CA ASP A 795 1.70 31.74 -15.91
C ASP A 795 0.67 32.40 -16.85
N SER A 796 -0.59 32.61 -16.41
CA SER A 796 -1.66 33.15 -17.27
C SER A 796 -1.33 34.50 -17.90
N ASN A 797 -0.63 35.37 -17.19
CA ASN A 797 -0.21 36.69 -17.70
C ASN A 797 1.01 36.61 -18.65
N TYR A 798 1.65 35.45 -18.76
CA TYR A 798 2.83 35.24 -19.59
C TYR A 798 2.54 34.39 -20.83
N LEU A 799 1.26 34.18 -21.14
CA LEU A 799 0.83 33.58 -22.39
C LEU A 799 0.87 34.62 -23.51
N TYR A 800 1.24 34.20 -24.71
CA TYR A 800 1.26 35.06 -25.90
C TYR A 800 -0.10 35.72 -26.13
N SER A 801 -1.21 34.99 -25.95
CA SER A 801 -2.56 35.52 -26.08
C SER A 801 -2.88 36.64 -25.09
N PHE A 802 -2.30 36.60 -23.88
CA PHE A 802 -2.46 37.69 -22.90
C PHE A 802 -1.70 38.93 -23.36
N LEU A 803 -0.46 38.76 -23.83
CA LEU A 803 0.35 39.86 -24.35
C LEU A 803 -0.28 40.50 -25.59
N GLU A 804 -0.76 39.67 -26.52
CA GLU A 804 -1.46 40.12 -27.73
C GLU A 804 -2.70 40.96 -27.40
N ALA A 805 -3.44 40.58 -26.36
CA ALA A 805 -4.60 41.33 -25.88
C ALA A 805 -4.24 42.70 -25.28
N GLN A 806 -2.98 42.95 -24.88
CA GLN A 806 -2.53 44.27 -24.43
C GLN A 806 -2.28 45.24 -25.61
N GLY A 807 -2.12 44.72 -26.83
CA GLY A 807 -1.83 45.52 -28.01
C GLY A 807 -0.36 45.94 -28.13
N THR A 808 -0.10 46.90 -29.03
CA THR A 808 1.24 47.42 -29.31
C THR A 808 1.63 48.55 -28.35
N CYS A 809 2.93 48.89 -28.36
CA CYS A 809 3.54 49.96 -27.58
C CYS A 809 2.65 51.21 -27.47
N THR A 810 2.37 51.61 -26.23
CA THR A 810 1.59 52.80 -25.91
C THR A 810 2.44 54.06 -25.76
N THR A 811 3.76 53.90 -25.68
CA THR A 811 4.73 55.01 -25.55
C THR A 811 5.14 55.60 -26.90
N HIS A 812 5.48 54.74 -27.87
CA HIS A 812 5.93 55.14 -29.21
C HIS A 812 4.81 54.98 -30.24
N THR A 813 3.85 55.90 -30.22
CA THR A 813 2.64 55.85 -31.07
C THR A 813 2.74 56.67 -32.34
N THR A 814 3.80 57.47 -32.49
CA THR A 814 4.06 58.32 -33.67
C THR A 814 5.54 58.28 -34.05
N ALA A 815 5.85 58.63 -35.31
CA ALA A 815 7.23 58.65 -35.79
C ALA A 815 8.10 59.62 -34.97
N PRO A 816 9.34 59.25 -34.64
CA PRO A 816 10.26 60.16 -33.98
C PRO A 816 10.47 61.38 -34.86
N VAL A 817 10.24 62.58 -34.32
CA VAL A 817 10.53 63.83 -35.00
C VAL A 817 11.95 64.21 -34.63
N ALA A 818 12.77 64.54 -35.63
CA ALA A 818 14.11 65.06 -35.37
C ALA A 818 14.00 66.29 -34.44
N PRO A 819 14.86 66.41 -33.42
CA PRO A 819 14.89 67.62 -32.61
C PRO A 819 15.09 68.83 -33.54
N PRO A 820 14.45 69.98 -33.26
CA PRO A 820 14.65 71.18 -34.05
C PRO A 820 16.15 71.49 -34.12
N ALA A 821 16.64 71.85 -35.30
CA ALA A 821 18.05 72.18 -35.48
C ALA A 821 18.47 73.22 -34.43
N GLU A 822 19.54 72.93 -33.68
CA GLU A 822 20.09 73.86 -32.71
C GLU A 822 20.32 75.22 -33.39
N TYR A 823 19.79 76.27 -32.76
CA TYR A 823 19.91 77.61 -33.29
C TYR A 823 21.31 78.15 -33.00
N ASP A 824 22.07 78.47 -34.05
CA ASP A 824 23.40 79.08 -33.92
C ASP A 824 23.25 80.52 -33.41
N PRO A 825 23.68 80.84 -32.18
CA PRO A 825 23.53 82.19 -31.63
C PRO A 825 24.29 83.24 -32.43
N ASN A 826 25.31 82.84 -33.20
CA ASN A 826 26.06 83.76 -34.07
C ASN A 826 25.30 84.12 -35.35
N SER A 827 24.24 83.39 -35.67
CA SER A 827 23.34 83.70 -36.80
C SER A 827 22.29 84.76 -36.45
N PHE A 828 22.16 85.12 -35.16
CA PHE A 828 21.19 86.11 -34.69
C PHE A 828 21.56 87.53 -35.11
N ASP A 829 20.69 88.16 -35.91
CA ASP A 829 20.75 89.58 -36.23
C ASP A 829 19.51 90.30 -35.71
N ARG A 830 19.71 91.26 -34.79
CA ARG A 830 18.64 92.10 -34.22
C ARG A 830 17.82 92.84 -35.28
N ASN A 831 18.35 93.05 -36.48
CA ASN A 831 17.71 93.79 -37.56
C ASN A 831 17.06 92.91 -38.63
N ASP A 832 17.24 91.59 -38.57
CA ASP A 832 16.63 90.64 -39.50
C ASP A 832 15.79 89.60 -38.73
N PRO A 833 14.48 89.83 -38.58
CA PRO A 833 13.57 88.90 -37.90
C PRO A 833 13.53 87.50 -38.52
N SER A 834 14.00 87.31 -39.76
CA SER A 834 14.09 85.98 -40.39
C SER A 834 15.22 85.13 -39.81
N THR A 835 16.18 85.77 -39.14
CA THR A 835 17.27 85.11 -38.42
C THR A 835 16.92 84.77 -37.00
N TRP A 836 15.79 85.21 -36.44
CA TRP A 836 15.48 85.03 -35.02
C TRP A 836 15.08 83.59 -34.69
N PRO A 837 15.45 83.08 -33.50
CA PRO A 837 15.08 81.71 -33.12
C PRO A 837 13.57 81.62 -32.92
N THR A 838 12.98 80.47 -33.26
CA THR A 838 11.63 80.16 -32.76
C THR A 838 11.67 79.92 -31.25
N GLN A 839 10.50 79.96 -30.62
CA GLN A 839 10.39 79.61 -29.20
C GLN A 839 10.83 78.17 -28.90
N GLU A 840 10.74 77.25 -29.87
CA GLU A 840 11.30 75.90 -29.69
C GLU A 840 12.83 75.89 -29.79
N GLN A 841 13.42 76.78 -30.58
CA GLN A 841 14.86 76.87 -30.82
C GLN A 841 15.64 77.62 -29.72
N TRP A 842 15.02 78.62 -29.09
CA TRP A 842 15.59 79.37 -27.96
C TRP A 842 14.50 79.69 -26.93
N PRO A 843 14.22 78.75 -25.99
CA PRO A 843 13.14 78.90 -25.02
C PRO A 843 13.31 80.15 -24.16
N GLY A 844 12.32 81.04 -24.21
CA GLY A 844 12.35 82.33 -23.52
C GLY A 844 12.67 83.52 -24.43
N PHE A 845 12.97 83.31 -25.72
CA PHE A 845 13.13 84.39 -26.70
C PHE A 845 11.83 85.17 -26.92
N ASP A 846 11.72 86.35 -26.35
CA ASP A 846 10.62 87.28 -26.60
C ASP A 846 11.12 88.39 -27.53
N PRO A 847 10.61 88.49 -28.77
CA PRO A 847 10.85 89.61 -29.67
C PRO A 847 10.70 91.00 -29.03
N ALA A 848 9.84 91.12 -28.01
CA ALA A 848 9.54 92.36 -27.30
C ALA A 848 10.44 92.61 -26.07
N ASP A 849 11.29 91.66 -25.67
CA ASP A 849 12.22 91.78 -24.55
C ASP A 849 13.66 91.47 -24.99
N GLU A 850 14.43 92.51 -25.26
CA GLU A 850 15.84 92.41 -25.69
C GLU A 850 16.74 91.67 -24.68
N THR A 851 16.33 91.55 -23.41
CA THR A 851 17.10 90.78 -22.40
C THR A 851 17.08 89.27 -22.65
N THR A 852 16.18 88.82 -23.52
CA THR A 852 16.03 87.42 -23.92
C THR A 852 16.74 87.07 -25.22
N TYR A 853 17.36 88.06 -25.89
CA TYR A 853 18.01 87.87 -27.18
C TYR A 853 19.29 87.02 -27.03
N PRO A 854 19.57 86.09 -27.97
CA PRO A 854 20.74 85.20 -27.90
C PRO A 854 22.10 85.93 -27.78
N ASP A 855 22.16 87.18 -28.23
CA ASP A 855 23.36 88.02 -28.21
C ASP A 855 23.47 88.96 -26.99
N TYR A 856 22.51 88.95 -26.07
CA TYR A 856 22.42 89.92 -24.96
C TYR A 856 23.67 89.95 -24.05
N ASN A 857 24.34 88.81 -23.87
CA ASN A 857 25.55 88.68 -23.05
C ASN A 857 26.86 88.53 -23.86
N LEU A 858 26.82 88.65 -25.19
CA LEU A 858 28.02 88.56 -26.03
C LEU A 858 28.73 89.93 -26.09
N PRO A 859 30.05 90.01 -25.86
CA PRO A 859 30.80 91.26 -26.01
C PRO A 859 30.74 91.72 -27.48
N PRO A 860 30.65 93.04 -27.76
CA PRO A 860 30.44 93.55 -29.11
C PRO A 860 31.59 93.14 -30.04
N VAL A 861 31.24 92.41 -31.10
CA VAL A 861 32.18 92.00 -32.16
C VAL A 861 32.60 93.25 -32.93
N THR A 862 33.89 93.59 -32.84
CA THR A 862 34.52 94.62 -33.67
C THR A 862 34.99 93.98 -34.97
N THR A 863 34.58 94.59 -36.08
CA THR A 863 34.94 94.23 -37.46
C THR A 863 36.42 94.46 -37.75
N PRO A 864 37.11 93.57 -38.50
CA PRO A 864 38.38 93.88 -39.13
C PRO A 864 38.29 94.05 -40.65
N THR A 865 38.94 95.11 -41.12
CA THR A 865 39.27 95.51 -42.50
C THR A 865 40.40 94.63 -43.10
N PRO A 866 40.62 94.62 -44.44
CA PRO A 866 41.25 93.50 -45.15
C PRO A 866 42.72 93.67 -45.57
N GLY A 867 43.40 92.52 -45.79
CA GLY A 867 44.58 92.31 -46.64
C GLY A 867 45.96 92.44 -45.97
N VAL A 868 47.07 91.80 -46.37
CA VAL A 868 47.48 90.82 -47.41
C VAL A 868 48.88 90.28 -47.00
N GLU A 869 49.17 89.01 -47.35
CA GLU A 869 50.45 88.28 -47.56
C GLU A 869 51.78 88.61 -46.82
N THR A 870 52.44 87.57 -46.26
CA THR A 870 53.60 86.84 -46.86
C THR A 870 54.28 85.87 -45.85
N THR A 871 54.62 84.67 -46.34
CA THR A 871 55.46 83.56 -45.79
C THR A 871 56.98 83.89 -45.70
N PRO A 872 57.93 82.98 -45.32
CA PRO A 872 57.97 81.77 -44.43
C PRO A 872 59.20 81.71 -43.47
N SER A 873 59.30 80.71 -42.55
CA SER A 873 60.58 80.04 -42.17
C SER A 873 60.42 78.76 -41.31
N VAL A 874 60.55 77.58 -41.95
CA VAL A 874 61.52 76.46 -41.74
C VAL A 874 62.57 76.66 -40.62
N LEU A 875 63.08 75.73 -39.79
CA LEU A 875 63.01 74.28 -39.45
C LEU A 875 63.77 74.10 -38.11
N GLU A 876 63.48 73.07 -37.30
CA GLU A 876 64.43 72.01 -36.84
C GLU A 876 63.78 71.01 -35.83
N PRO A 877 64.33 69.78 -35.64
CA PRO A 877 63.54 68.55 -35.56
C PRO A 877 63.56 67.75 -34.23
N THR A 878 62.60 66.81 -34.17
CA THR A 878 62.27 65.64 -33.30
C THR A 878 63.28 65.04 -32.29
N PRO A 879 62.75 64.33 -31.27
CA PRO A 879 62.89 62.87 -31.23
C PRO A 879 61.53 62.12 -30.99
N PRO A 880 61.48 60.78 -31.15
CA PRO A 880 60.27 60.01 -31.41
C PRO A 880 59.54 59.54 -30.12
N PRO A 881 58.26 59.14 -30.20
CA PRO A 881 57.55 58.55 -29.08
C PRO A 881 57.82 57.04 -28.96
N THR A 882 58.13 56.59 -27.75
CA THR A 882 58.27 55.18 -27.35
C THR A 882 56.91 54.65 -26.83
N PRO A 883 56.52 53.39 -27.11
CA PRO A 883 55.18 52.86 -26.84
C PRO A 883 55.04 52.31 -25.42
N ILE A 884 53.80 52.28 -24.91
CA ILE A 884 53.42 51.50 -23.70
C ILE A 884 52.15 50.67 -24.02
N PRO A 885 52.06 49.43 -23.50
CA PRO A 885 51.35 48.33 -24.14
C PRO A 885 49.98 47.99 -23.55
N THR A 886 49.27 47.21 -24.35
CA THR A 886 48.02 46.48 -24.16
C THR A 886 47.96 45.71 -22.84
N ALA A 887 46.87 45.88 -22.08
CA ALA A 887 46.52 45.02 -20.95
C ALA A 887 45.58 43.90 -21.45
N THR A 888 45.94 42.65 -21.16
CA THR A 888 45.08 41.45 -21.27
C THR A 888 44.97 40.84 -19.86
N PRO A 889 44.03 39.92 -19.59
CA PRO A 889 43.23 39.86 -18.37
C PRO A 889 43.96 39.14 -17.23
N THR A 890 43.62 39.49 -15.99
CA THR A 890 44.04 38.76 -14.80
C THR A 890 43.09 37.59 -14.52
N GLU A 891 43.65 36.39 -14.52
CA GLU A 891 43.13 35.19 -13.85
C GLU A 891 42.91 35.46 -12.35
N GLU A 892 41.75 35.08 -11.82
CA GLU A 892 41.54 34.96 -10.37
C GLU A 892 41.92 33.55 -9.88
N PRO A 893 42.50 33.41 -8.68
CA PRO A 893 42.95 32.13 -8.16
C PRO A 893 41.83 31.36 -7.44
N TYR A 894 41.80 30.07 -7.76
CA TYR A 894 41.19 28.97 -7.02
C TYR A 894 41.68 28.89 -5.56
N VAL A 895 40.75 28.78 -4.60
CA VAL A 895 41.00 28.31 -3.23
C VAL A 895 39.92 27.28 -2.85
N PRO A 896 40.29 26.06 -2.41
CA PRO A 896 39.35 25.05 -1.94
C PRO A 896 39.06 25.24 -0.44
N ALA A 897 37.87 24.87 -0.01
CA ALA A 897 37.54 24.67 1.40
C ALA A 897 36.83 23.32 1.56
N ASP A 898 37.61 22.34 1.99
CA ASP A 898 37.13 21.24 2.83
C ASP A 898 36.76 21.80 4.21
N GLY A 899 35.60 21.40 4.72
CA GLY A 899 35.01 21.78 6.00
C GLY A 899 33.57 21.31 6.08
#